data_AF-A0A9W9DQ91-F1
#
_entry.id   AF-A0A9W9DQ91-F1
#
_cell.length_a   1.000
_cell.length_b   1.000
_cell.length_c   1.000
_cell.angle_alpha   90.00
_cell.angle_beta   90.00
_cell.angle_gamma   90.00
#
_symmetry.space_group_name_H-M   'P 1'
#
loop_
_entity.id
_entity.type
_entity.pdbx_description
1 polymer ?
#
loop_
_entity_poly.entity_id
_entity_poly.type
_entity_poly.pdbx_seq_one_letter_code
_entity_poly.pdbx_strand_id
1 'polypeptide(L)'
;MFQSRPSELPLPTDIFREIASCIPPRNATEILSFALTSKHIYACVSSFLYHEIEVRDFKRANTLIQHLLIRPAQARLVHQLILRPNYLRMTSKKRLLKERELALVLQRLAPNLSHLRKFVWDGLEIPESDLWAALRAGCPLLKEIGTNLGCEQLDFDSELFAFSGLQSFSLTTELHGGRYDVPNPDLFPFGDQLPPALWTMIVDRSPHLQSLVLGDIGATLCGNRRLDIRPMMRARWQNLESLSLDTVSVSHSDDFMISPRDKQLPFSEFFEQHKYGLKHLSYHRFDAATYGTIDDQDDSEESAQFSVADAPHSNLPQAENFKLALVSHGLGFLTTESIQYHVLQELMFTDEGYHPDWLPLFGESLRELPNLKRFGVWVDFSRTYSVQEEDEGKPKKPTLADQKKLLRELYESCPPKLESLKLLLSTKSKETIYWRDIPSILRRNDTAQISTAGRCQLKQLEIWKVFKIGDREKLRDVALKIALDEDHGRLGHAADHNNNHDIGQSSGSLKFTAPLLENIVLVVCLFPWNISISKRVDIIQHASYQVHRRHIDHSTLDSKRILEATSSVEISTQSQQPSMSKKALFGALPSSVRKLKVWAQAWNTFTVPEMIVRVKADERTGEHVSSNRYELQLVPVLSFHGKMMVDGRRLRFGSPTIVIGGHKANHKRELNEIESGRKWRAVESCPSECSG
;
A
#
# COMPACT_ATOMS: atom_id res chain seq x y z
N MET A 1 60.49 -20.55 -7.32
CA MET A 1 59.73 -19.91 -8.42
C MET A 1 58.26 -20.21 -8.22
N PHE A 2 57.50 -19.29 -7.65
CA PHE A 2 56.04 -19.40 -7.65
C PHE A 2 55.54 -18.90 -9.01
N GLN A 3 55.02 -19.80 -9.82
CA GLN A 3 54.34 -19.44 -11.07
C GLN A 3 53.14 -18.55 -10.70
N SER A 4 53.24 -17.27 -11.07
CA SER A 4 52.11 -16.34 -11.01
C SER A 4 50.95 -16.96 -11.80
N ARG A 5 49.84 -17.26 -11.11
CA ARG A 5 48.60 -17.68 -11.77
C ARG A 5 48.29 -16.68 -12.89
N PRO A 6 47.90 -17.14 -14.09
CA PRO A 6 47.46 -16.23 -15.14
C PRO A 6 46.37 -15.34 -14.54
N SER A 7 46.63 -14.04 -14.51
CA SER A 7 45.67 -13.05 -14.03
C SER A 7 44.45 -13.14 -14.94
N GLU A 8 43.41 -13.83 -14.48
CA GLU A 8 42.08 -13.75 -15.09
C GLU A 8 41.78 -12.27 -15.27
N LEU A 9 41.67 -11.84 -16.53
CA LEU A 9 41.38 -10.45 -16.85
C LEU A 9 40.04 -10.11 -16.17
N PRO A 10 40.02 -9.14 -15.23
CA PRO A 10 38.78 -8.76 -14.59
C PRO A 10 37.77 -8.34 -15.67
N LEU A 11 36.52 -8.76 -15.50
CA LEU A 11 35.44 -8.34 -16.41
C LEU A 11 35.47 -6.82 -16.58
N PRO A 12 35.22 -6.30 -17.80
CA PRO A 12 35.18 -4.86 -18.04
C PRO A 12 34.19 -4.12 -17.13
N THR A 13 34.55 -2.91 -16.69
CA THR A 13 33.76 -2.10 -15.73
C THR A 13 32.34 -1.80 -16.23
N ASP A 14 32.18 -1.60 -17.53
CA ASP A 14 30.91 -1.39 -18.21
C ASP A 14 29.94 -2.56 -18.03
N ILE A 15 30.42 -3.81 -18.05
CA ILE A 15 29.58 -4.98 -17.81
C ILE A 15 28.99 -4.97 -16.39
N PHE A 16 29.79 -4.62 -15.38
CA PHE A 16 29.28 -4.50 -14.01
C PHE A 16 28.24 -3.38 -13.86
N ARG A 17 28.41 -2.28 -14.59
CA ARG A 17 27.43 -1.18 -14.61
C ARG A 17 26.15 -1.56 -15.33
N GLU A 18 26.24 -2.28 -16.44
CA GLU A 18 25.08 -2.79 -17.17
C GLU A 18 24.26 -3.74 -16.30
N ILE A 19 24.92 -4.69 -15.62
CA ILE A 19 24.27 -5.59 -14.65
C ILE A 19 23.58 -4.78 -13.55
N ALA A 20 24.27 -3.78 -12.97
CA ALA A 20 23.68 -2.94 -11.93
C ALA A 20 22.49 -2.12 -12.45
N SER A 21 22.51 -1.66 -13.70
CA SER A 21 21.41 -0.92 -14.33
C SER A 21 20.19 -1.78 -14.62
N CYS A 22 20.39 -3.10 -14.82
CA CYS A 22 19.31 -4.07 -14.97
C CYS A 22 18.62 -4.40 -13.63
N ILE A 23 19.26 -4.12 -12.49
CA ILE A 23 18.64 -4.31 -11.17
C ILE A 23 17.72 -3.11 -10.91
N PRO A 24 16.42 -3.32 -10.64
CA PRO A 24 15.51 -2.23 -10.36
C PRO A 24 16.04 -1.36 -9.20
N PRO A 25 16.01 -0.02 -9.30
CA PRO A 25 16.54 0.89 -8.27
C PRO A 25 15.94 0.63 -6.87
N ARG A 26 14.69 0.17 -6.84
CA ARG A 26 13.97 -0.19 -5.61
C ARG A 26 14.59 -1.36 -4.85
N ASN A 27 15.49 -2.13 -5.48
CA ASN A 27 16.14 -3.29 -4.89
C ASN A 27 17.61 -3.02 -4.55
N ALA A 28 17.86 -1.95 -3.79
CA ALA A 28 19.20 -1.57 -3.33
C ALA A 28 19.92 -2.69 -2.54
N THR A 29 19.19 -3.67 -1.99
CA THR A 29 19.77 -4.82 -1.29
C THR A 29 20.50 -5.76 -2.26
N GLU A 30 19.97 -5.96 -3.46
CA GLU A 30 20.63 -6.75 -4.50
C GLU A 30 21.88 -6.05 -5.03
N ILE A 31 21.79 -4.74 -5.27
CA ILE A 31 22.94 -3.93 -5.69
C ILE A 31 24.03 -3.94 -4.61
N LEU A 32 23.65 -3.81 -3.33
CA LEU A 32 24.60 -3.90 -2.22
C LEU A 32 25.24 -5.29 -2.14
N SER A 33 24.43 -6.36 -2.23
CA SER A 33 24.94 -7.73 -2.21
C SER A 33 25.92 -7.98 -3.35
N PHE A 34 25.61 -7.45 -4.54
CA PHE A 34 26.50 -7.48 -5.70
C PHE A 34 27.79 -6.70 -5.46
N ALA A 35 27.69 -5.48 -4.92
CA ALA A 35 28.83 -4.64 -4.58
C ALA A 35 29.76 -5.29 -3.54
N LEU A 36 29.21 -6.02 -2.57
CA LEU A 36 29.96 -6.67 -1.49
C LEU A 36 30.75 -7.91 -1.95
N THR A 37 30.55 -8.40 -3.17
CA THR A 37 31.31 -9.54 -3.70
C THR A 37 32.79 -9.23 -3.93
N SER A 38 33.14 -7.97 -4.24
CA SER A 38 34.52 -7.55 -4.49
C SER A 38 34.68 -6.03 -4.35
N LYS A 39 35.85 -5.58 -3.88
CA LYS A 39 36.22 -4.15 -3.84
C LYS A 39 36.17 -3.50 -5.23
N HIS A 40 36.53 -4.25 -6.28
CA HIS A 40 36.48 -3.75 -7.65
C HIS A 40 35.03 -3.54 -8.11
N ILE A 41 34.15 -4.51 -7.85
CA ILE A 41 32.72 -4.40 -8.18
C ILE A 41 32.11 -3.23 -7.41
N TYR A 42 32.39 -3.11 -6.10
CA TYR A 42 31.98 -1.96 -5.30
C TYR A 42 32.37 -0.63 -5.94
N ALA A 43 33.63 -0.47 -6.38
CA ALA A 43 34.06 0.74 -7.07
C ALA A 43 33.27 1.00 -8.37
N CYS A 44 33.03 -0.06 -9.15
CA CYS A 44 32.30 0.03 -10.43
C CYS A 44 30.82 0.42 -10.26
N VAL A 45 30.16 -0.09 -9.23
CA VAL A 45 28.70 0.07 -9.01
C VAL A 45 28.33 1.06 -7.91
N SER A 46 29.31 1.70 -7.27
CA SER A 46 29.09 2.66 -6.18
C SER A 46 28.12 3.79 -6.58
N SER A 47 28.17 4.27 -7.83
CA SER A 47 27.24 5.27 -8.34
C SER A 47 25.78 4.84 -8.29
N PHE A 48 25.50 3.53 -8.45
CA PHE A 48 24.14 2.98 -8.34
C PHE A 48 23.73 2.81 -6.88
N LEU A 49 24.65 2.41 -6.00
CA LEU A 49 24.38 2.23 -4.57
C LEU A 49 24.00 3.55 -3.89
N TYR A 50 24.65 4.64 -4.26
CA TYR A 50 24.39 5.97 -3.69
C TYR A 50 23.45 6.83 -4.54
N HIS A 51 22.92 6.31 -5.67
CA HIS A 51 22.08 7.08 -6.58
C HIS A 51 20.84 7.65 -5.88
N GLU A 52 20.11 6.77 -5.19
CA GLU A 52 18.89 7.09 -4.45
C GLU A 52 19.06 6.59 -3.01
N ILE A 53 18.94 7.52 -2.06
CA ILE A 53 19.09 7.21 -0.64
C ILE A 53 17.83 7.65 0.09
N GLU A 54 17.12 6.67 0.63
CA GLU A 54 16.00 6.89 1.53
C GLU A 54 16.34 6.40 2.95
N VAL A 55 16.15 7.26 3.95
CA VAL A 55 16.38 6.90 5.35
C VAL A 55 15.18 7.26 6.21
N ARG A 56 14.63 6.24 6.88
CA ARG A 56 13.40 6.34 7.71
C ARG A 56 13.64 6.26 9.22
N ASP A 57 14.71 6.90 9.69
CA ASP A 57 15.02 7.01 11.12
C ASP A 57 16.12 8.06 11.36
N PHE A 58 15.95 8.87 12.40
CA PHE A 58 16.90 9.91 12.79
C PHE A 58 18.34 9.40 12.98
N LYS A 59 18.56 8.31 13.73
CA LYS A 59 19.91 7.83 14.04
C LYS A 59 20.63 7.42 12.76
N ARG A 60 19.93 6.70 11.88
CA ARG A 60 20.44 6.30 10.56
C ARG A 60 20.69 7.50 9.65
N ALA A 61 19.77 8.47 9.62
CA ALA A 61 19.90 9.67 8.81
C ALA A 61 21.13 10.47 9.25
N ASN A 62 21.28 10.74 10.55
CA ASN A 62 22.46 11.43 11.06
C ASN A 62 23.76 10.68 10.75
N THR A 63 23.77 9.35 10.93
CA THR A 63 24.97 8.54 10.63
C THR A 63 25.36 8.63 9.15
N LEU A 64 24.36 8.56 8.26
CA LEU A 64 24.56 8.70 6.83
C LEU A 64 25.07 10.10 6.47
N ILE A 65 24.44 11.16 6.95
CA ILE A 65 24.84 12.54 6.62
C ILE A 65 26.26 12.81 7.09
N GLN A 66 26.64 12.38 8.30
CA GLN A 66 28.01 12.48 8.80
C GLN A 66 29.00 11.69 7.93
N HIS A 67 28.60 10.50 7.47
CA HIS A 67 29.42 9.69 6.57
C HIS A 67 29.66 10.39 5.22
N LEU A 68 28.62 10.97 4.63
CA LEU A 68 28.71 11.71 3.37
C LEU A 68 29.53 12.99 3.52
N LEU A 69 29.46 13.65 4.68
CA LEU A 69 30.25 14.85 4.98
C LEU A 69 31.75 14.53 5.03
N ILE A 70 32.11 13.39 5.61
CA ILE A 70 33.51 12.90 5.65
C ILE A 70 33.97 12.42 4.26
N ARG A 71 33.04 12.04 3.37
CA ARG A 71 33.32 11.43 2.06
C ARG A 71 32.65 12.21 0.92
N PRO A 72 33.14 13.41 0.60
CA PRO A 72 32.53 14.27 -0.43
C PRO A 72 32.50 13.62 -1.81
N ALA A 73 33.46 12.74 -2.14
CA ALA A 73 33.42 11.97 -3.38
C ALA A 73 32.19 11.05 -3.49
N GLN A 74 31.73 10.47 -2.37
CA GLN A 74 30.50 9.68 -2.33
C GLN A 74 29.26 10.56 -2.31
N ALA A 75 29.30 11.69 -1.60
CA ALA A 75 28.21 12.67 -1.60
C ALA A 75 27.85 13.15 -3.02
N ARG A 76 28.86 13.34 -3.89
CA ARG A 76 28.65 13.69 -5.30
C ARG A 76 27.93 12.63 -6.12
N LEU A 77 27.85 11.38 -5.67
CA LEU A 77 27.12 10.31 -6.36
C LEU A 77 25.61 10.33 -6.03
N VAL A 78 25.20 11.11 -5.03
CA VAL A 78 23.82 11.19 -4.57
C VAL A 78 23.01 12.05 -5.54
N HIS A 79 22.00 11.44 -6.17
CA HIS A 79 21.07 12.11 -7.07
C HIS A 79 19.71 12.35 -6.40
N GLN A 80 19.30 11.45 -5.50
CA GLN A 80 18.07 11.57 -4.74
C GLN A 80 18.34 11.33 -3.26
N LEU A 81 17.93 12.26 -2.42
CA LEU A 81 18.06 12.17 -0.97
C LEU A 81 16.70 12.39 -0.31
N ILE A 82 16.16 11.34 0.30
CA ILE A 82 14.86 11.32 0.99
C ILE A 82 15.12 11.05 2.46
N LEU A 83 14.92 12.06 3.30
CA LEU A 83 15.13 11.97 4.75
C LEU A 83 13.78 11.98 5.46
N ARG A 84 13.49 10.90 6.20
CA ARG A 84 12.31 10.76 7.05
C ARG A 84 12.69 10.51 8.52
N PRO A 85 13.31 11.49 9.21
CA PRO A 85 13.91 11.29 10.53
C PRO A 85 12.92 10.81 11.61
N ASN A 86 11.64 11.19 11.51
CA ASN A 86 10.58 10.81 12.44
C ASN A 86 9.44 10.01 11.79
N TYR A 87 9.72 9.22 10.75
CA TYR A 87 8.73 8.37 10.07
C TYR A 87 7.86 7.56 11.04
N LEU A 88 6.54 7.80 11.02
CA LEU A 88 5.52 7.17 11.87
C LEU A 88 5.72 7.37 13.39
N ARG A 89 6.45 8.40 13.81
CA ARG A 89 6.74 8.69 15.23
C ARG A 89 6.06 9.97 15.70
N MET A 90 5.41 9.93 16.86
CA MET A 90 4.79 11.11 17.47
C MET A 90 5.75 12.31 17.59
N THR A 91 5.24 13.55 17.44
CA THR A 91 6.04 14.74 17.77
C THR A 91 6.49 14.68 19.21
N SER A 92 7.68 15.21 19.46
CA SER A 92 8.06 15.71 20.78
C SER A 92 9.05 16.84 20.57
N LYS A 93 9.11 17.79 21.50
CA LYS A 93 10.09 18.89 21.45
C LYS A 93 11.53 18.38 21.29
N LYS A 94 11.87 17.26 21.94
CA LYS A 94 13.17 16.60 21.82
C LYS A 94 13.45 16.05 20.41
N ARG A 95 12.43 15.52 19.72
CA ARG A 95 12.58 15.01 18.35
C ARG A 95 12.72 16.16 17.35
N LEU A 96 11.95 17.23 17.52
CA LEU A 96 12.06 18.44 16.70
C LEU A 96 13.45 19.09 16.84
N LEU A 97 13.96 19.22 18.06
CA LEU A 97 15.32 19.74 18.30
C LEU A 97 16.39 18.93 17.56
N LYS A 98 16.29 17.60 17.63
CA LYS A 98 17.20 16.69 16.91
C LYS A 98 17.10 16.85 15.39
N GLU A 99 15.89 17.00 14.85
CA GLU A 99 15.71 17.27 13.41
C GLU A 99 16.36 18.58 12.99
N ARG A 100 16.24 19.65 13.80
CA ARG A 100 16.95 20.91 13.56
C ARG A 100 18.46 20.73 13.57
N GLU A 101 19.00 19.96 14.51
CA GLU A 101 20.43 19.61 14.52
C GLU A 101 20.85 18.86 13.24
N LEU A 102 20.02 17.92 12.76
CA LEU A 102 20.27 17.20 11.51
C LEU A 102 20.25 18.14 10.29
N ALA A 103 19.32 19.09 10.25
CA ALA A 103 19.25 20.11 9.20
C ALA A 103 20.54 20.96 9.15
N LEU A 104 21.10 21.36 10.30
CA LEU A 104 22.37 22.11 10.37
C LEU A 104 23.58 21.29 9.89
N VAL A 105 23.58 19.96 10.09
CA VAL A 105 24.63 19.10 9.52
C VAL A 105 24.43 18.99 8.00
N LEU A 106 23.18 18.85 7.55
CA LEU A 106 22.86 18.75 6.13
C LEU A 106 23.19 20.02 5.35
N GLN A 107 23.00 21.19 5.96
CA GLN A 107 23.40 22.49 5.39
C GLN A 107 24.89 22.50 5.04
N ARG A 108 25.75 21.95 5.90
CA ARG A 108 27.19 21.80 5.65
C ARG A 108 27.51 20.75 4.58
N LEU A 109 26.64 19.76 4.39
CA LEU A 109 26.78 18.74 3.34
C LEU A 109 26.38 19.26 1.96
N ALA A 110 25.41 20.19 1.87
CA ALA A 110 24.82 20.66 0.62
C ALA A 110 25.83 21.04 -0.49
N PRO A 111 26.95 21.74 -0.23
CA PRO A 111 27.95 22.04 -1.26
C PRO A 111 28.60 20.81 -1.91
N ASN A 112 28.55 19.64 -1.25
CA ASN A 112 29.08 18.39 -1.77
C ASN A 112 28.06 17.56 -2.55
N LEU A 113 26.80 18.00 -2.62
CA LEU A 113 25.68 17.32 -3.28
C LEU A 113 25.42 17.90 -4.68
N SER A 114 26.49 18.18 -5.44
CA SER A 114 26.41 18.89 -6.73
C SER A 114 25.57 18.20 -7.82
N HIS A 115 25.33 16.88 -7.70
CA HIS A 115 24.49 16.10 -8.62
C HIS A 115 23.08 15.81 -8.08
N LEU A 116 22.72 16.37 -6.93
CA LEU A 116 21.41 16.17 -6.33
C LEU A 116 20.33 16.78 -7.21
N ARG A 117 19.39 15.94 -7.64
CA ARG A 117 18.23 16.29 -8.48
C ARG A 117 16.94 16.31 -7.69
N LYS A 118 16.84 15.44 -6.67
CA LYS A 118 15.69 15.30 -5.80
C LYS A 118 16.09 15.39 -4.34
N PHE A 119 15.42 16.27 -3.60
CA PHE A 119 15.53 16.37 -2.17
C PHE A 119 14.15 16.33 -1.53
N VAL A 120 13.95 15.40 -0.60
CA VAL A 120 12.71 15.30 0.17
C VAL A 120 13.03 15.31 1.65
N TRP A 121 12.47 16.29 2.35
CA TRP A 121 12.48 16.40 3.80
C TRP A 121 11.10 16.05 4.37
N ASP A 122 10.99 14.86 4.93
CA ASP A 122 9.77 14.34 5.56
C ASP A 122 10.00 14.27 7.09
N GLY A 123 10.19 15.46 7.67
CA GLY A 123 10.37 15.67 9.11
C GLY A 123 9.10 16.11 9.82
N LEU A 124 9.19 16.41 11.11
CA LEU A 124 8.07 16.97 11.88
C LEU A 124 7.71 18.38 11.42
N GLU A 125 8.70 19.14 10.93
CA GLU A 125 8.55 20.52 10.49
C GLU A 125 9.46 20.82 9.29
N ILE A 126 9.12 21.88 8.55
CA ILE A 126 9.98 22.44 7.50
C ILE A 126 11.34 22.88 8.08
N PRO A 127 12.48 22.60 7.42
CA PRO A 127 13.76 23.13 7.83
C PRO A 127 13.84 24.66 7.72
N GLU A 128 14.72 25.25 8.52
CA GLU A 128 15.03 26.68 8.48
C GLU A 128 15.54 27.13 7.10
N SER A 129 15.32 28.41 6.77
CA SER A 129 15.66 29.04 5.50
C SER A 129 17.11 28.80 5.05
N ASP A 130 18.04 28.80 6.01
CA ASP A 130 19.48 28.57 5.78
C ASP A 130 19.81 27.24 5.09
N LEU A 131 19.07 26.17 5.39
CA LEU A 131 19.26 24.90 4.69
C LEU A 131 18.87 25.02 3.22
N TRP A 132 17.73 25.67 2.94
CA TRP A 132 17.23 25.86 1.59
C TRP A 132 18.16 26.76 0.76
N ALA A 133 18.70 27.82 1.36
CA ALA A 133 19.73 28.65 0.76
C ALA A 133 20.99 27.83 0.39
N ALA A 134 21.46 26.98 1.30
CA ALA A 134 22.62 26.13 1.07
C ALA A 134 22.37 25.09 -0.03
N LEU A 135 21.18 24.48 -0.07
CA LEU A 135 20.78 23.56 -1.15
C LEU A 135 20.70 24.28 -2.49
N ARG A 136 20.11 25.49 -2.54
CA ARG A 136 20.03 26.30 -3.76
C ARG A 136 21.40 26.66 -4.31
N ALA A 137 22.34 27.04 -3.43
CA ALA A 137 23.70 27.38 -3.82
C ALA A 137 24.56 26.15 -4.19
N GLY A 138 24.42 25.04 -3.46
CA GLY A 138 25.26 23.84 -3.61
C GLY A 138 24.75 22.81 -4.62
N CYS A 139 23.45 22.81 -4.94
CA CYS A 139 22.79 21.78 -5.75
C CYS A 139 22.12 22.41 -6.99
N PRO A 140 22.89 22.82 -8.01
CA PRO A 140 22.34 23.50 -9.19
C PRO A 140 21.39 22.63 -10.04
N LEU A 141 21.48 21.31 -9.89
CA LEU A 141 20.63 20.33 -10.58
C LEU A 141 19.36 19.98 -9.80
N LEU A 142 19.12 20.57 -8.64
CA LEU A 142 17.96 20.28 -7.81
C LEU A 142 16.68 20.83 -8.47
N LYS A 143 15.80 19.91 -8.87
CA LYS A 143 14.57 20.21 -9.63
C LYS A 143 13.33 19.55 -9.03
N GLU A 144 13.51 18.61 -8.11
CA GLU A 144 12.43 17.96 -7.38
C GLU A 144 12.60 18.24 -5.89
N ILE A 145 11.64 18.98 -5.30
CA ILE A 145 11.67 19.34 -3.88
C ILE A 145 10.42 18.80 -3.21
N GLY A 146 10.60 18.15 -2.07
CA GLY A 146 9.52 17.80 -1.16
C GLY A 146 9.83 18.26 0.25
N THR A 147 8.85 18.82 0.93
CA THR A 147 8.93 19.12 2.36
C THR A 147 7.60 18.84 3.05
N ASN A 148 7.68 18.60 4.36
CA ASN A 148 6.51 18.55 5.23
C ASN A 148 6.32 19.89 5.95
N LEU A 149 5.08 20.33 6.03
CA LEU A 149 4.62 21.49 6.79
C LEU A 149 3.96 20.99 8.08
N GLY A 150 4.60 21.27 9.22
CA GLY A 150 4.14 20.82 10.52
C GLY A 150 3.15 21.79 11.17
N CYS A 151 3.32 22.00 12.48
CA CYS A 151 2.47 22.88 13.28
C CYS A 151 2.95 24.33 13.29
N GLU A 152 4.21 24.60 12.93
CA GLU A 152 4.76 25.95 12.94
C GLU A 152 4.20 26.78 11.76
N GLN A 153 4.17 28.10 11.94
CA GLN A 153 3.79 29.00 10.86
C GLN A 153 4.87 28.98 9.78
N LEU A 154 4.42 29.05 8.53
CA LEU A 154 5.33 29.06 7.39
C LEU A 154 6.01 30.43 7.31
N ASP A 155 7.34 30.45 7.28
CA ASP A 155 8.11 31.66 7.07
C ASP A 155 7.91 32.17 5.62
N PHE A 156 7.35 33.37 5.48
CA PHE A 156 7.01 33.94 4.17
C PHE A 156 8.24 34.35 3.35
N ASP A 157 9.37 34.59 4.03
CA ASP A 157 10.64 34.97 3.42
C ASP A 157 11.58 33.77 3.25
N SER A 158 11.06 32.55 3.39
CA SER A 158 11.85 31.31 3.26
C SER A 158 12.51 31.18 1.89
N GLU A 159 13.81 30.87 1.90
CA GLU A 159 14.61 30.55 0.72
C GLU A 159 14.14 29.28 0.00
N LEU A 160 13.27 28.47 0.63
CA LEU A 160 12.53 27.40 -0.06
C LEU A 160 11.80 27.94 -1.29
N PHE A 161 11.22 29.13 -1.19
CA PHE A 161 10.43 29.69 -2.29
C PHE A 161 11.31 30.33 -3.36
N ALA A 162 12.63 30.49 -3.15
CA ALA A 162 13.54 31.10 -4.12
C ALA A 162 13.97 30.17 -5.26
N PHE A 163 13.55 28.90 -5.25
CA PHE A 163 13.86 27.96 -6.32
C PHE A 163 13.14 28.31 -7.64
N SER A 164 13.65 27.78 -8.75
CA SER A 164 13.11 28.03 -10.09
C SER A 164 13.31 26.84 -11.03
N GLY A 165 12.44 26.76 -12.04
CA GLY A 165 12.42 25.69 -13.03
C GLY A 165 12.23 24.32 -12.40
N LEU A 166 11.36 24.20 -11.39
CA LEU A 166 11.08 22.92 -10.74
C LEU A 166 10.35 21.98 -11.71
N GLN A 167 10.68 20.69 -11.60
CA GLN A 167 9.97 19.58 -12.26
C GLN A 167 8.98 18.93 -11.30
N SER A 168 9.29 18.87 -10.00
CA SER A 168 8.38 18.38 -8.99
C SER A 168 8.41 19.25 -7.74
N PHE A 169 7.24 19.52 -7.18
CA PHE A 169 7.11 20.16 -5.88
C PHE A 169 6.11 19.39 -5.02
N SER A 170 6.46 19.16 -3.75
CA SER A 170 5.61 18.48 -2.77
C SER A 170 5.62 19.24 -1.46
N LEU A 171 4.44 19.59 -0.97
CA LEU A 171 4.21 20.18 0.34
C LEU A 171 3.16 19.34 1.07
N THR A 172 3.60 18.42 1.92
CA THR A 172 2.72 17.58 2.76
C THR A 172 2.34 18.34 4.04
N THR A 173 1.25 17.97 4.71
CA THR A 173 0.79 18.62 5.96
C THR A 173 0.70 17.65 7.15
N GLU A 174 1.66 16.73 7.26
CA GLU A 174 1.68 15.71 8.31
C GLU A 174 1.86 16.33 9.71
N LEU A 175 0.76 16.44 10.46
CA LEU A 175 0.74 16.84 11.86
C LEU A 175 1.05 15.63 12.74
N HIS A 176 2.27 15.59 13.27
CA HIS A 176 2.69 14.54 14.19
C HIS A 176 2.24 14.82 15.66
N GLY A 177 1.48 15.90 15.87
CA GLY A 177 1.05 16.48 17.15
C GLY A 177 0.01 15.67 17.92
N GLY A 178 0.02 15.79 19.25
CA GLY A 178 -1.14 15.42 20.07
C GLY A 178 -2.29 16.42 19.85
N ARG A 179 -3.53 15.99 20.12
CA ARG A 179 -4.80 16.72 19.85
C ARG A 179 -4.89 18.17 20.38
N TYR A 180 -3.96 18.63 21.20
CA TYR A 180 -4.06 19.90 21.93
C TYR A 180 -3.25 21.05 21.33
N ASP A 181 -2.37 20.79 20.35
CA ASP A 181 -1.55 21.83 19.72
C ASP A 181 -2.01 22.19 18.30
N VAL A 182 -3.14 21.62 17.83
CA VAL A 182 -3.74 22.02 16.55
C VAL A 182 -4.46 23.34 16.80
N PRO A 183 -4.12 24.43 16.07
CA PRO A 183 -4.92 25.66 16.11
C PRO A 183 -6.38 25.28 15.89
N ASN A 184 -7.29 25.76 16.75
CA ASN A 184 -8.70 25.39 16.68
C ASN A 184 -9.16 25.50 15.20
N PRO A 185 -9.64 24.41 14.56
CA PRO A 185 -10.06 24.45 13.16
C PRO A 185 -11.11 25.54 12.89
N ASP A 186 -11.86 25.95 13.91
CA ASP A 186 -12.81 27.06 13.84
C ASP A 186 -12.14 28.43 13.63
N LEU A 187 -10.84 28.57 13.94
CA LEU A 187 -10.08 29.80 13.72
C LEU A 187 -9.62 29.97 12.26
N PHE A 188 -9.54 28.88 11.50
CA PHE A 188 -9.10 28.90 10.10
C PHE A 188 -10.02 28.07 9.19
N PRO A 189 -11.33 28.41 9.12
CA PRO A 189 -12.29 27.64 8.33
C PRO A 189 -11.94 27.59 6.83
N PHE A 190 -11.20 28.59 6.34
CA PHE A 190 -10.84 28.75 4.91
C PHE A 190 -9.44 28.22 4.56
N GLY A 191 -8.76 27.58 5.51
CA GLY A 191 -7.39 27.10 5.34
C GLY A 191 -6.32 28.18 5.46
N ASP A 192 -5.09 27.72 5.55
CA ASP A 192 -3.90 28.54 5.73
C ASP A 192 -3.52 29.21 4.41
N GLN A 193 -3.32 30.52 4.48
CA GLN A 193 -2.79 31.27 3.36
C GLN A 193 -1.33 30.91 3.16
N LEU A 194 -1.02 30.37 1.97
CA LEU A 194 0.35 30.11 1.57
C LEU A 194 1.03 31.40 1.06
N PRO A 195 2.33 31.59 1.34
CA PRO A 195 3.08 32.78 0.96
C PRO A 195 2.97 33.09 -0.55
N PRO A 196 2.82 34.35 -0.97
CA PRO A 196 2.84 34.74 -2.39
C PRO A 196 4.10 34.26 -3.14
N ALA A 197 5.24 34.16 -2.44
CA ALA A 197 6.49 33.66 -2.98
C ALA A 197 6.40 32.18 -3.42
N LEU A 198 5.63 31.35 -2.71
CA LEU A 198 5.38 29.96 -3.08
C LEU A 198 4.67 29.89 -4.44
N TRP A 199 3.63 30.71 -4.62
CA TRP A 199 2.88 30.75 -5.88
C TRP A 199 3.74 31.27 -7.02
N THR A 200 4.53 32.31 -6.78
CA THR A 200 5.52 32.81 -7.77
C THR A 200 6.50 31.72 -8.18
N MET A 201 6.97 30.90 -7.23
CA MET A 201 7.88 29.78 -7.50
C MET A 201 7.25 28.72 -8.40
N ILE A 202 6.05 28.25 -8.05
CA ILE A 202 5.45 27.09 -8.74
C ILE A 202 4.71 27.49 -10.02
N VAL A 203 4.05 28.65 -10.04
CA VAL A 203 3.25 29.13 -11.18
C VAL A 203 4.14 29.85 -12.19
N ASP A 204 4.88 30.89 -11.75
CA ASP A 204 5.57 31.78 -12.69
C ASP A 204 6.98 31.28 -13.04
N ARG A 205 7.73 30.78 -12.04
CA ARG A 205 9.13 30.35 -12.23
C ARG A 205 9.29 28.89 -12.62
N SER A 206 8.22 28.09 -12.61
CA SER A 206 8.29 26.65 -12.90
C SER A 206 7.24 26.21 -13.94
N PRO A 207 7.26 26.77 -15.17
CA PRO A 207 6.26 26.45 -16.20
C PRO A 207 6.31 24.99 -16.71
N HIS A 208 7.42 24.29 -16.47
CA HIS A 208 7.63 22.89 -16.86
C HIS A 208 7.36 21.90 -15.72
N LEU A 209 6.58 22.28 -14.71
CA LEU A 209 6.22 21.41 -13.59
C LEU A 209 5.52 20.14 -14.11
N GLN A 210 5.99 18.99 -13.66
CA GLN A 210 5.48 17.66 -14.02
C GLN A 210 4.70 17.01 -12.90
N SER A 211 5.07 17.28 -11.64
CA SER A 211 4.41 16.70 -10.47
C SER A 211 4.19 17.76 -9.39
N LEU A 212 2.95 17.85 -8.90
CA LEU A 212 2.57 18.73 -7.80
C LEU A 212 1.82 17.95 -6.73
N VAL A 213 2.29 18.03 -5.49
CA VAL A 213 1.62 17.50 -4.31
C VAL A 213 1.40 18.65 -3.32
N LEU A 214 0.15 18.94 -2.96
CA LEU A 214 -0.19 19.95 -1.96
C LEU A 214 -1.12 19.35 -0.92
N GLY A 215 -0.77 19.54 0.35
CA GLY A 215 -1.58 19.22 1.51
C GLY A 215 -1.64 17.75 1.90
N ASP A 216 -1.03 16.84 1.12
CA ASP A 216 -1.00 15.39 1.38
C ASP A 216 -0.74 15.08 2.86
N ILE A 217 -1.67 14.34 3.48
CA ILE A 217 -1.61 13.89 4.89
C ILE A 217 -0.50 12.85 5.14
N GLY A 218 0.14 12.42 4.06
CA GLY A 218 1.35 11.62 4.02
C GLY A 218 1.25 10.29 4.76
N ALA A 219 2.37 9.78 5.27
CA ALA A 219 2.43 8.41 5.80
C ALA A 219 1.72 8.25 7.15
N THR A 220 1.58 9.32 7.92
CA THR A 220 0.88 9.29 9.20
C THR A 220 -0.64 9.34 9.08
N LEU A 221 -1.18 9.78 7.93
CA LEU A 221 -2.61 10.03 7.73
C LEU A 221 -3.20 10.95 8.82
N CYS A 222 -2.38 11.88 9.31
CA CYS A 222 -2.70 12.80 10.40
C CYS A 222 -2.45 14.23 9.92
N GLY A 223 -3.33 14.78 9.10
CA GLY A 223 -3.26 16.19 8.70
C GLY A 223 -4.64 16.81 8.79
N ASN A 224 -4.76 17.89 9.57
CA ASN A 224 -5.98 18.71 9.62
C ASN A 224 -5.73 20.12 9.07
N ARG A 225 -4.48 20.41 8.68
CA ARG A 225 -4.09 21.71 8.17
C ARG A 225 -4.61 21.83 6.75
N ARG A 226 -5.40 22.86 6.51
CA ARG A 226 -5.97 23.12 5.19
C ARG A 226 -5.13 24.14 4.44
N LEU A 227 -4.96 23.98 3.13
CA LEU A 227 -4.17 24.91 2.31
C LEU A 227 -5.05 25.64 1.29
N ASP A 228 -5.01 26.97 1.28
CA ASP A 228 -5.69 27.75 0.25
C ASP A 228 -4.94 27.64 -1.08
N ILE A 229 -5.53 26.96 -2.06
CA ILE A 229 -4.93 26.73 -3.39
C ILE A 229 -5.52 27.61 -4.49
N ARG A 230 -6.33 28.62 -4.18
CA ARG A 230 -6.92 29.50 -5.22
C ARG A 230 -5.90 30.10 -6.18
N PRO A 231 -4.71 30.55 -5.74
CA PRO A 231 -3.70 31.06 -6.66
C PRO A 231 -3.25 30.03 -7.71
N MET A 232 -3.37 28.74 -7.42
CA MET A 232 -3.05 27.63 -8.32
C MET A 232 -3.98 27.56 -9.53
N MET A 233 -5.23 28.00 -9.41
CA MET A 233 -6.23 27.88 -10.49
C MET A 233 -5.85 28.65 -11.76
N ARG A 234 -4.93 29.62 -11.62
CA ARG A 234 -4.36 30.42 -12.72
C ARG A 234 -3.23 29.70 -13.45
N ALA A 235 -2.69 28.63 -12.88
CA ALA A 235 -1.51 27.97 -13.39
C ALA A 235 -1.80 27.22 -14.69
N ARG A 236 -0.80 27.16 -15.57
CA ARG A 236 -0.86 26.50 -16.87
C ARG A 236 0.41 25.69 -17.07
N TRP A 237 0.40 24.45 -16.59
CA TRP A 237 1.57 23.57 -16.66
C TRP A 237 1.41 22.57 -17.79
N GLN A 238 2.03 22.85 -18.93
CA GLN A 238 1.90 22.03 -20.14
C GLN A 238 2.39 20.59 -19.95
N ASN A 239 3.30 20.38 -19.00
CA ASN A 239 3.93 19.08 -18.73
C ASN A 239 3.39 18.40 -17.46
N LEU A 240 2.30 18.90 -16.87
CA LEU A 240 1.79 18.34 -15.61
C LEU A 240 1.27 16.92 -15.84
N GLU A 241 1.98 15.95 -15.28
CA GLU A 241 1.64 14.53 -15.36
C GLU A 241 1.00 14.01 -14.07
N SER A 242 1.34 14.59 -12.92
CA SER A 242 0.88 14.14 -11.62
C SER A 242 0.39 15.31 -10.76
N LEU A 243 -0.84 15.19 -10.26
CA LEU A 243 -1.44 16.16 -9.35
C LEU A 243 -2.02 15.42 -8.15
N SER A 244 -1.54 15.75 -6.95
CA SER A 244 -2.08 15.30 -5.68
C SER A 244 -2.50 16.52 -4.86
N LEU A 245 -3.78 16.64 -4.56
CA LEU A 245 -4.31 17.71 -3.72
C LEU A 245 -5.05 17.07 -2.56
N ASP A 246 -4.54 17.31 -1.35
CA ASP A 246 -5.14 16.89 -0.09
C ASP A 246 -5.39 18.07 0.83
N THR A 247 -6.43 17.96 1.66
CA THR A 247 -6.82 19.01 2.62
C THR A 247 -6.79 20.44 2.03
N VAL A 248 -7.15 20.63 0.77
CA VAL A 248 -7.07 21.95 0.12
C VAL A 248 -8.40 22.71 0.20
N SER A 249 -8.34 24.04 0.21
CA SER A 249 -9.50 24.93 0.08
C SER A 249 -9.42 25.78 -1.19
N VAL A 250 -10.56 25.95 -1.86
CA VAL A 250 -10.70 26.77 -3.07
C VAL A 250 -11.68 27.94 -2.86
N SER A 251 -12.30 28.04 -1.67
CA SER A 251 -13.33 29.05 -1.36
C SER A 251 -12.79 30.20 -0.51
N HIS A 252 -13.26 31.43 -0.75
CA HIS A 252 -13.03 32.58 0.13
C HIS A 252 -13.93 32.51 1.36
N SER A 253 -13.49 33.19 2.43
CA SER A 253 -14.35 33.55 3.56
C SER A 253 -15.63 34.27 3.21
N ASP A 254 -15.63 35.00 2.10
CA ASP A 254 -16.74 35.89 1.76
C ASP A 254 -17.73 35.18 0.81
N ASP A 255 -17.40 33.95 0.40
CA ASP A 255 -18.15 33.18 -0.60
C ASP A 255 -19.34 32.40 0.00
N PHE A 256 -19.79 32.73 1.22
CA PHE A 256 -20.98 32.08 1.80
C PHE A 256 -22.24 32.26 0.94
N MET A 257 -22.28 33.31 0.12
CA MET A 257 -23.40 33.64 -0.77
C MET A 257 -23.28 33.05 -2.18
N ILE A 258 -22.12 32.48 -2.53
CA ILE A 258 -21.86 31.93 -3.86
C ILE A 258 -22.37 30.49 -3.91
N SER A 259 -23.13 30.15 -4.96
CA SER A 259 -23.66 28.81 -5.13
C SER A 259 -22.50 27.79 -5.17
N PRO A 260 -22.67 26.57 -4.64
CA PRO A 260 -21.65 25.52 -4.72
C PRO A 260 -21.16 25.25 -6.14
N ARG A 261 -22.03 25.43 -7.13
CA ARG A 261 -21.72 25.29 -8.55
C ARG A 261 -20.71 26.34 -9.02
N ASP A 262 -20.89 27.60 -8.65
CA ASP A 262 -20.02 28.69 -9.09
C ASP A 262 -18.63 28.60 -8.45
N LYS A 263 -18.53 28.06 -7.23
CA LYS A 263 -17.24 27.79 -6.55
C LYS A 263 -16.37 26.79 -7.29
N GLN A 264 -16.98 25.93 -8.10
CA GLN A 264 -16.30 24.82 -8.75
C GLN A 264 -15.94 25.09 -10.20
N LEU A 265 -16.54 26.11 -10.81
CA LEU A 265 -16.21 26.53 -12.17
C LEU A 265 -14.68 26.73 -12.34
N PRO A 266 -13.97 27.48 -11.47
CA PRO A 266 -12.53 27.69 -11.63
C PRO A 266 -11.72 26.39 -11.55
N PHE A 267 -12.16 25.46 -10.70
CA PHE A 267 -11.50 24.18 -10.54
C PHE A 267 -11.74 23.28 -11.76
N SER A 268 -12.98 23.21 -12.26
CA SER A 268 -13.30 22.47 -13.48
C SER A 268 -12.53 23.00 -14.69
N GLU A 269 -12.45 24.33 -14.84
CA GLU A 269 -11.65 24.98 -15.89
C GLU A 269 -10.17 24.63 -15.79
N PHE A 270 -9.63 24.58 -14.56
CA PHE A 270 -8.26 24.16 -14.33
C PHE A 270 -8.03 22.71 -14.80
N PHE A 271 -8.91 21.76 -14.50
CA PHE A 271 -8.77 20.37 -14.97
C PHE A 271 -8.89 20.24 -16.48
N GLU A 272 -9.83 20.97 -17.08
CA GLU A 272 -10.02 21.00 -18.53
C GLU A 272 -8.76 21.41 -19.29
N GLN A 273 -7.97 22.32 -18.71
CA GLN A 273 -6.72 22.79 -19.31
C GLN A 273 -5.58 21.77 -19.18
N HIS A 274 -5.64 20.85 -18.22
CA HIS A 274 -4.59 19.86 -17.95
C HIS A 274 -4.95 18.43 -18.37
N LYS A 275 -6.15 18.20 -18.93
CA LYS A 275 -6.70 16.87 -19.23
C LYS A 275 -5.85 15.99 -20.17
N TYR A 276 -5.02 16.61 -21.02
CA TYR A 276 -4.19 15.87 -21.97
C TYR A 276 -2.85 15.41 -21.39
N GLY A 277 -2.33 16.10 -20.37
CA GLY A 277 -1.05 15.78 -19.74
C GLY A 277 -1.19 14.91 -18.49
N LEU A 278 -2.32 15.05 -17.78
CA LEU A 278 -2.48 14.47 -16.45
C LEU A 278 -2.67 12.95 -16.48
N LYS A 279 -1.67 12.22 -15.97
CA LYS A 279 -1.62 10.76 -15.86
C LYS A 279 -2.00 10.27 -14.46
N HIS A 280 -1.68 11.04 -13.43
CA HIS A 280 -1.92 10.68 -12.04
C HIS A 280 -2.74 11.78 -11.38
N LEU A 281 -3.89 11.41 -10.83
CA LEU A 281 -4.75 12.31 -10.06
C LEU A 281 -5.06 11.68 -8.71
N SER A 282 -4.59 12.34 -7.65
CA SER A 282 -5.08 12.15 -6.30
C SER A 282 -5.80 13.43 -5.92
N TYR A 283 -7.08 13.32 -5.61
CA TYR A 283 -7.87 14.48 -5.25
C TYR A 283 -8.73 14.14 -4.05
N HIS A 284 -8.67 15.00 -3.05
CA HIS A 284 -9.31 14.81 -1.77
C HIS A 284 -10.20 16.03 -1.46
N ARG A 285 -11.43 15.73 -1.03
CA ARG A 285 -12.54 16.59 -0.62
C ARG A 285 -12.52 18.08 -1.03
N PHE A 286 -13.55 18.50 -1.77
CA PHE A 286 -14.06 19.88 -1.64
C PHE A 286 -14.82 19.98 -0.32
N ASP A 287 -14.41 20.85 0.59
CA ASP A 287 -15.30 21.28 1.66
C ASP A 287 -16.38 22.17 1.02
N ALA A 288 -17.36 21.54 0.36
CA ALA A 288 -18.70 22.10 0.39
C ALA A 288 -18.99 22.20 1.88
N ALA A 289 -18.90 23.44 2.39
CA ALA A 289 -18.94 23.77 3.79
C ALA A 289 -19.81 22.74 4.50
N THR A 290 -19.30 22.17 5.58
CA THR A 290 -20.10 21.38 6.51
C THR A 290 -21.19 22.34 6.98
N TYR A 291 -22.24 22.51 6.17
CA TYR A 291 -23.43 23.26 6.46
C TYR A 291 -23.86 22.61 7.73
N GLY A 292 -23.76 23.37 8.81
CA GLY A 292 -23.93 22.84 10.15
C GLY A 292 -25.07 21.85 10.10
N THR A 293 -24.75 20.58 10.27
CA THR A 293 -25.60 19.78 11.13
C THR A 293 -25.57 20.58 12.42
N ILE A 294 -26.51 21.53 12.49
CA ILE A 294 -26.95 22.17 13.72
C ILE A 294 -27.25 20.94 14.55
N ASP A 295 -26.27 20.55 15.39
CA ASP A 295 -26.51 19.53 16.37
C ASP A 295 -27.78 19.99 17.08
N ASP A 296 -28.79 19.13 17.06
CA ASP A 296 -30.05 19.25 17.76
C ASP A 296 -29.76 19.49 19.25
N GLN A 297 -29.44 20.74 19.55
CA GLN A 297 -29.15 21.24 20.87
C GLN A 297 -30.27 22.22 21.20
N ASP A 298 -31.47 21.65 21.39
CA ASP A 298 -32.32 22.03 22.50
C ASP A 298 -33.44 20.99 22.67
N ASP A 299 -33.34 20.18 23.74
CA ASP A 299 -34.44 19.44 24.35
C ASP A 299 -35.47 20.40 24.99
N SER A 300 -35.82 21.52 24.34
CA SER A 300 -36.90 22.40 24.79
C SER A 300 -38.16 22.11 23.98
N GLU A 301 -39.09 21.41 24.62
CA GLU A 301 -40.48 21.25 24.20
C GLU A 301 -41.19 22.63 24.20
N GLU A 302 -40.93 23.50 23.21
CA GLU A 302 -41.87 24.59 22.92
C GLU A 302 -41.87 24.97 21.44
N SER A 303 -42.83 24.35 20.76
CA SER A 303 -43.44 24.68 19.47
C SER A 303 -43.23 26.10 18.94
N ALA A 304 -42.54 26.20 17.79
CA ALA A 304 -42.81 27.21 16.78
C ALA A 304 -43.00 26.52 15.41
N GLN A 305 -44.26 26.48 14.96
CA GLN A 305 -44.65 26.05 13.63
C GLN A 305 -44.08 27.02 12.58
N PHE A 306 -43.08 26.58 11.82
CA PHE A 306 -42.75 27.16 10.52
C PHE A 306 -43.21 26.17 9.45
N SER A 307 -44.37 26.46 8.84
CA SER A 307 -44.90 25.66 7.73
C SER A 307 -44.15 25.99 6.44
N VAL A 308 -43.26 25.10 6.01
CA VAL A 308 -42.80 25.03 4.62
C VAL A 308 -43.67 23.98 3.92
N ALA A 309 -44.91 24.36 3.64
CA ALA A 309 -45.78 23.63 2.74
C ALA A 309 -45.75 24.38 1.40
N ASP A 310 -45.14 23.78 0.37
CA ASP A 310 -45.35 24.03 -1.07
C ASP A 310 -44.16 23.65 -1.97
N ALA A 311 -43.16 22.90 -1.48
CA ALA A 311 -42.19 22.24 -2.37
C ALA A 311 -42.77 20.88 -2.83
N PRO A 312 -42.99 20.64 -4.14
CA PRO A 312 -43.59 19.39 -4.61
C PRO A 312 -42.63 18.20 -4.41
N HIS A 313 -43.07 17.26 -3.57
CA HIS A 313 -42.44 16.00 -3.21
C HIS A 313 -42.73 14.93 -4.27
N SER A 314 -41.70 14.55 -5.04
CA SER A 314 -41.52 13.21 -5.62
C SER A 314 -40.37 13.29 -6.60
N ASN A 315 -39.21 12.77 -6.24
CA ASN A 315 -38.22 12.15 -7.14
C ASN A 315 -37.02 11.75 -6.27
N LEU A 316 -36.58 10.49 -6.35
CA LEU A 316 -35.17 10.16 -6.12
C LEU A 316 -34.31 11.25 -6.80
N PRO A 317 -33.13 11.61 -6.28
CA PRO A 317 -32.31 12.64 -6.94
C PRO A 317 -32.17 12.25 -8.41
N GLN A 318 -32.83 13.01 -9.29
CA GLN A 318 -32.73 12.84 -10.73
C GLN A 318 -31.23 12.86 -11.06
N ALA A 319 -30.82 12.20 -12.15
CA ALA A 319 -29.42 12.17 -12.58
C ALA A 319 -28.75 13.56 -12.60
N GLU A 320 -29.52 14.65 -12.71
CA GLU A 320 -29.06 16.04 -12.56
C GLU A 320 -28.71 16.46 -11.12
N ASN A 321 -29.53 16.14 -10.10
CA ASN A 321 -29.20 16.38 -8.68
C ASN A 321 -27.98 15.55 -8.24
N PHE A 322 -27.80 14.41 -8.90
CA PHE A 322 -26.66 13.53 -8.69
C PHE A 322 -25.39 14.03 -9.41
N LYS A 323 -25.51 14.52 -10.66
CA LYS A 323 -24.43 15.31 -11.31
C LYS A 323 -24.04 16.49 -10.43
N LEU A 324 -25.00 17.18 -9.82
CA LEU A 324 -24.77 18.25 -8.84
C LEU A 324 -24.08 17.75 -7.56
N ALA A 325 -24.29 16.51 -7.13
CA ALA A 325 -23.61 15.91 -5.98
C ALA A 325 -22.18 15.50 -6.31
N LEU A 326 -21.93 14.90 -7.48
CA LEU A 326 -20.57 14.66 -7.96
C LEU A 326 -19.84 15.98 -8.16
N VAL A 327 -20.49 16.96 -8.78
CA VAL A 327 -20.05 18.36 -8.86
C VAL A 327 -19.73 18.84 -7.45
N SER A 328 -20.64 18.79 -6.47
CA SER A 328 -20.41 19.24 -5.08
C SER A 328 -19.24 18.54 -4.37
N HIS A 329 -18.97 17.28 -4.68
CA HIS A 329 -17.81 16.51 -4.18
C HIS A 329 -16.54 16.63 -5.04
N GLY A 330 -16.55 17.55 -6.01
CA GLY A 330 -15.42 17.81 -6.91
C GLY A 330 -15.30 16.81 -8.06
N LEU A 331 -16.06 15.72 -8.10
CA LEU A 331 -16.04 14.69 -9.16
C LEU A 331 -16.92 15.03 -10.37
N GLY A 332 -17.59 16.18 -10.38
CA GLY A 332 -18.43 16.61 -11.50
C GLY A 332 -17.70 16.60 -12.84
N PHE A 333 -16.40 16.91 -12.81
CA PHE A 333 -15.54 16.88 -13.99
C PHE A 333 -15.40 15.47 -14.61
N LEU A 334 -15.56 14.39 -13.83
CA LEU A 334 -15.50 13.02 -14.36
C LEU A 334 -16.77 12.63 -15.11
N THR A 335 -17.88 13.37 -14.96
CA THR A 335 -19.19 13.00 -15.52
C THR A 335 -19.71 13.94 -16.59
N THR A 336 -18.99 15.03 -16.84
CA THR A 336 -19.28 15.89 -17.99
C THR A 336 -18.88 15.14 -19.27
N GLU A 337 -19.88 14.88 -20.13
CA GLU A 337 -19.77 14.18 -21.42
C GLU A 337 -18.66 14.72 -22.36
N SER A 338 -18.10 15.89 -22.05
CA SER A 338 -17.03 16.57 -22.79
C SER A 338 -15.61 16.14 -22.43
N ILE A 339 -15.36 15.46 -21.29
CA ILE A 339 -13.99 15.23 -20.80
C ILE A 339 -13.61 13.76 -20.81
N GLN A 340 -12.99 13.34 -21.90
CA GLN A 340 -12.41 12.01 -21.99
C GLN A 340 -11.01 11.98 -21.36
N TYR A 341 -10.91 11.50 -20.11
CA TYR A 341 -9.63 11.29 -19.39
C TYR A 341 -8.91 10.01 -19.84
N HIS A 342 -8.73 9.83 -21.15
CA HIS A 342 -8.09 8.62 -21.69
C HIS A 342 -6.65 8.45 -21.23
N VAL A 343 -5.97 9.50 -20.79
CA VAL A 343 -4.55 9.46 -20.38
C VAL A 343 -4.40 9.05 -18.90
N LEU A 344 -5.47 9.11 -18.11
CA LEU A 344 -5.43 8.87 -16.67
C LEU A 344 -5.09 7.40 -16.37
N GLN A 345 -4.02 7.20 -15.58
CA GLN A 345 -3.49 5.91 -15.18
C GLN A 345 -3.68 5.63 -13.69
N GLU A 346 -3.89 6.66 -12.87
CA GLU A 346 -4.02 6.52 -11.41
C GLU A 346 -5.08 7.47 -10.86
N LEU A 347 -5.97 6.91 -10.04
CA LEU A 347 -7.07 7.61 -9.41
C LEU A 347 -7.23 7.15 -7.94
N MET A 348 -7.16 8.10 -7.00
CA MET A 348 -7.13 7.80 -5.56
C MET A 348 -8.16 8.64 -4.79
N PHE A 349 -9.08 7.96 -4.10
CA PHE A 349 -10.16 8.50 -3.27
C PHE A 349 -10.11 7.93 -1.84
N THR A 350 -8.99 8.09 -1.15
CA THR A 350 -8.71 7.39 0.13
C THR A 350 -8.64 8.30 1.36
N ASP A 351 -8.95 9.58 1.21
CA ASP A 351 -8.94 10.63 2.23
C ASP A 351 -10.15 10.61 3.16
N GLU A 352 -11.32 10.30 2.62
CA GLU A 352 -12.55 10.23 3.40
C GLU A 352 -13.37 9.00 3.07
N GLY A 353 -14.14 8.58 4.07
CA GLY A 353 -15.07 7.49 3.95
C GLY A 353 -16.27 7.83 3.07
N TYR A 354 -16.24 7.41 1.81
CA TYR A 354 -17.37 7.57 0.88
C TYR A 354 -18.52 6.66 1.29
N HIS A 355 -19.74 7.20 1.22
CA HIS A 355 -20.94 6.40 1.49
C HIS A 355 -21.08 5.28 0.43
N PRO A 356 -21.58 4.08 0.79
CA PRO A 356 -21.69 2.96 -0.16
C PRO A 356 -22.54 3.25 -1.40
N ASP A 357 -23.48 4.19 -1.30
CA ASP A 357 -24.35 4.58 -2.43
C ASP A 357 -23.58 5.25 -3.58
N TRP A 358 -22.34 5.71 -3.35
CA TRP A 358 -21.47 6.26 -4.39
C TRP A 358 -20.79 5.18 -5.24
N LEU A 359 -20.79 3.92 -4.80
CA LEU A 359 -20.06 2.84 -5.48
C LEU A 359 -20.55 2.54 -6.89
N PRO A 360 -21.87 2.51 -7.20
CA PRO A 360 -22.34 2.31 -8.57
C PRO A 360 -21.78 3.37 -9.54
N LEU A 361 -21.58 4.57 -9.04
CA LEU A 361 -21.24 5.76 -9.82
C LEU A 361 -19.75 5.82 -10.08
N PHE A 362 -18.94 5.48 -9.07
CA PHE A 362 -17.54 5.10 -9.32
C PHE A 362 -17.47 3.99 -10.36
N GLY A 363 -18.36 3.00 -10.29
CA GLY A 363 -18.44 1.94 -11.29
C GLY A 363 -18.68 2.46 -12.71
N GLU A 364 -19.60 3.40 -12.89
CA GLU A 364 -19.85 4.04 -14.19
C GLU A 364 -18.62 4.81 -14.69
N SER A 365 -18.05 5.70 -13.86
CA SER A 365 -16.87 6.48 -14.24
C SER A 365 -15.63 5.60 -14.52
N LEU A 366 -15.43 4.53 -13.77
CA LEU A 366 -14.29 3.61 -13.96
C LEU A 366 -14.34 2.88 -15.32
N ARG A 367 -15.53 2.63 -15.86
CA ARG A 367 -15.70 2.02 -17.19
C ARG A 367 -15.24 2.96 -18.31
N GLU A 368 -15.29 4.26 -18.07
CA GLU A 368 -14.86 5.30 -19.02
C GLU A 368 -13.35 5.57 -18.99
N LEU A 369 -12.61 4.93 -18.07
CA LEU A 369 -11.16 5.10 -17.88
C LEU A 369 -10.37 3.87 -18.35
N PRO A 370 -10.28 3.58 -19.66
CA PRO A 370 -9.72 2.34 -20.18
C PRO A 370 -8.22 2.13 -19.89
N ASN A 371 -7.50 3.21 -19.54
CA ASN A 371 -6.08 3.19 -19.26
C ASN A 371 -5.73 3.26 -17.76
N LEU A 372 -6.74 3.23 -16.88
CA LEU A 372 -6.52 3.22 -15.44
C LEU A 372 -5.79 1.94 -15.02
N LYS A 373 -4.63 2.13 -14.40
CA LYS A 373 -3.78 1.07 -13.85
C LYS A 373 -3.86 1.00 -12.32
N ARG A 374 -4.17 2.11 -11.65
CA ARG A 374 -4.24 2.16 -10.19
C ARG A 374 -5.52 2.83 -9.73
N PHE A 375 -6.22 2.19 -8.82
CA PHE A 375 -7.45 2.71 -8.22
C PHE A 375 -7.42 2.54 -6.71
N GLY A 376 -7.72 3.59 -5.98
CA GLY A 376 -7.87 3.57 -4.54
C GLY A 376 -9.19 4.20 -4.11
N VAL A 377 -9.91 3.59 -3.16
CA VAL A 377 -11.12 4.18 -2.57
C VAL A 377 -11.26 3.82 -1.09
N TRP A 378 -11.73 4.77 -0.28
CA TRP A 378 -12.20 4.53 1.08
C TRP A 378 -13.72 4.49 1.12
N VAL A 379 -14.27 3.33 1.46
CA VAL A 379 -15.71 3.14 1.62
C VAL A 379 -16.06 3.06 3.10
N ASP A 380 -17.01 3.89 3.53
CA ASP A 380 -17.48 3.97 4.90
C ASP A 380 -18.91 3.44 5.06
N PHE A 381 -18.98 2.14 5.29
CA PHE A 381 -20.18 1.42 5.72
C PHE A 381 -20.58 1.73 7.18
N SER A 382 -19.94 2.72 7.84
CA SER A 382 -20.41 3.24 9.13
C SER A 382 -21.64 4.11 8.99
N ARG A 383 -21.67 4.92 7.95
CA ARG A 383 -22.71 5.91 7.75
C ARG A 383 -23.91 5.16 7.20
N THR A 384 -24.99 5.19 7.96
CA THR A 384 -26.29 4.73 7.48
C THR A 384 -27.11 6.00 7.35
N TYR A 385 -27.29 6.50 6.14
CA TYR A 385 -28.34 7.48 5.93
C TYR A 385 -29.66 6.77 6.20
N SER A 386 -30.39 7.22 7.21
CA SER A 386 -31.82 6.96 7.28
C SER A 386 -32.44 7.80 6.18
N VAL A 387 -32.53 7.26 4.97
CA VAL A 387 -33.48 7.80 4.00
C VAL A 387 -34.83 7.66 4.68
N GLN A 388 -35.42 8.79 5.07
CA GLN A 388 -36.77 8.84 5.61
C GLN A 388 -37.70 8.48 4.45
N GLU A 389 -37.95 7.20 4.23
CA GLU A 389 -39.14 6.78 3.51
C GLU A 389 -40.32 7.07 4.47
N GLU A 390 -41.17 8.02 4.08
CA GLU A 390 -42.28 8.55 4.90
C GLU A 390 -43.41 7.54 5.15
N ASP A 391 -43.37 6.35 4.53
CA ASP A 391 -44.42 5.33 4.69
C ASP A 391 -44.00 4.24 5.69
N GLU A 392 -44.27 4.46 6.98
CA GLU A 392 -44.39 3.49 8.11
C GLU A 392 -43.38 2.31 8.22
N GLY A 393 -42.29 2.30 7.46
CA GLY A 393 -41.37 1.18 7.32
C GLY A 393 -39.94 1.62 7.58
N LYS A 394 -39.40 1.24 8.75
CA LYS A 394 -38.03 1.58 9.18
C LYS A 394 -37.02 1.42 8.02
N PRO A 395 -36.16 2.42 7.75
CA PRO A 395 -35.19 2.35 6.65
C PRO A 395 -34.37 1.06 6.78
N LYS A 396 -34.45 0.23 5.74
CA LYS A 396 -33.76 -1.05 5.71
C LYS A 396 -32.27 -0.77 5.62
N LYS A 397 -31.55 -0.95 6.73
CA LYS A 397 -30.09 -0.89 6.74
C LYS A 397 -29.55 -1.83 5.63
N PRO A 398 -28.57 -1.38 4.83
CA PRO A 398 -28.00 -2.22 3.80
C PRO A 398 -27.50 -3.51 4.43
N THR A 399 -28.01 -4.63 3.96
CA THR A 399 -27.64 -5.93 4.52
C THR A 399 -26.19 -6.24 4.16
N LEU A 400 -25.56 -7.15 4.91
CA LEU A 400 -24.20 -7.60 4.59
C LEU A 400 -24.07 -8.12 3.14
N ALA A 401 -25.13 -8.74 2.61
CA ALA A 401 -25.16 -9.20 1.23
C ALA A 401 -25.07 -8.03 0.24
N ASP A 402 -25.73 -6.92 0.54
CA ASP A 402 -25.72 -5.71 -0.28
C ASP A 402 -24.32 -5.06 -0.28
N GLN A 403 -23.66 -4.97 0.89
CA GLN A 403 -22.30 -4.41 0.98
C GLN A 403 -21.29 -5.20 0.13
N LYS A 404 -21.35 -6.54 0.19
CA LYS A 404 -20.50 -7.42 -0.64
C LYS A 404 -20.79 -7.25 -2.12
N LYS A 405 -22.08 -7.14 -2.47
CA LYS A 405 -22.54 -6.95 -3.84
C LYS A 405 -22.00 -5.62 -4.40
N LEU A 406 -22.13 -4.53 -3.67
CA LEU A 406 -21.63 -3.20 -4.10
C LEU A 406 -20.12 -3.19 -4.33
N LEU A 407 -19.33 -3.76 -3.41
CA LEU A 407 -17.87 -3.84 -3.62
C LEU A 407 -17.48 -4.74 -4.79
N ARG A 408 -18.23 -5.82 -5.02
CA ARG A 408 -18.04 -6.68 -6.18
C ARG A 408 -18.34 -5.92 -7.47
N GLU A 409 -19.47 -5.22 -7.53
CA GLU A 409 -19.87 -4.42 -8.70
C GLU A 409 -18.85 -3.31 -9.00
N LEU A 410 -18.29 -2.67 -7.97
CA LEU A 410 -17.19 -1.73 -8.12
C LEU A 410 -15.95 -2.39 -8.75
N TYR A 411 -15.53 -3.54 -8.23
CA TYR A 411 -14.38 -4.28 -8.76
C TYR A 411 -14.61 -4.81 -10.19
N GLU A 412 -15.83 -5.25 -10.49
CA GLU A 412 -16.24 -5.69 -11.83
C GLU A 412 -16.24 -4.53 -12.83
N SER A 413 -16.56 -3.32 -12.36
CA SER A 413 -16.54 -2.10 -13.17
C SER A 413 -15.14 -1.54 -13.42
N CYS A 414 -14.12 -2.03 -12.70
CA CYS A 414 -12.74 -1.64 -12.96
C CYS A 414 -12.24 -2.10 -14.33
N PRO A 415 -11.44 -1.27 -15.03
CA PRO A 415 -10.97 -1.58 -16.37
C PRO A 415 -10.00 -2.78 -16.39
N PRO A 416 -9.87 -3.48 -17.54
CA PRO A 416 -9.03 -4.68 -17.65
C PRO A 416 -7.54 -4.42 -17.34
N LYS A 417 -7.06 -3.21 -17.58
CA LYS A 417 -5.66 -2.80 -17.36
C LYS A 417 -5.35 -2.47 -15.90
N LEU A 418 -6.32 -2.56 -14.98
CA LEU A 418 -6.08 -2.24 -13.58
C LEU A 418 -5.04 -3.20 -12.99
N GLU A 419 -3.90 -2.65 -12.56
CA GLU A 419 -2.78 -3.36 -11.96
C GLU A 419 -2.76 -3.25 -10.43
N SER A 420 -3.30 -2.17 -9.85
CA SER A 420 -3.31 -1.93 -8.40
C SER A 420 -4.68 -1.50 -7.90
N LEU A 421 -5.16 -2.15 -6.84
CA LEU A 421 -6.40 -1.81 -6.15
C LEU A 421 -6.14 -1.57 -4.66
N LYS A 422 -6.52 -0.39 -4.16
CA LYS A 422 -6.47 -0.04 -2.74
C LYS A 422 -7.89 0.19 -2.20
N LEU A 423 -8.28 -0.56 -1.18
CA LEU A 423 -9.58 -0.46 -0.53
C LEU A 423 -9.40 -0.12 0.95
N LEU A 424 -9.93 1.02 1.40
CA LEU A 424 -10.08 1.30 2.81
C LEU A 424 -11.54 1.05 3.18
N LEU A 425 -11.77 0.25 4.21
CA LEU A 425 -13.10 -0.23 4.58
C LEU A 425 -13.39 0.12 6.04
N SER A 426 -14.20 1.16 6.22
CA SER A 426 -14.80 1.48 7.51
C SER A 426 -16.14 0.76 7.64
N THR A 427 -16.32 -0.04 8.69
CA THR A 427 -17.58 -0.78 8.89
C THR A 427 -18.05 -0.85 10.39
N LYS A 428 -19.35 -0.65 10.72
CA LYS A 428 -19.92 -0.58 12.11
C LYS A 428 -19.77 -1.88 12.93
N SER A 429 -19.89 -1.85 14.27
CA SER A 429 -19.52 -3.01 15.10
C SER A 429 -20.32 -4.32 14.88
N LYS A 430 -21.55 -4.27 14.33
CA LYS A 430 -22.47 -5.43 14.31
C LYS A 430 -22.80 -6.05 12.94
N GLU A 431 -22.66 -5.35 11.80
CA GLU A 431 -23.18 -5.81 10.48
C GLU A 431 -22.28 -5.44 9.29
N THR A 432 -21.25 -6.25 8.99
CA THR A 432 -20.12 -5.75 8.16
C THR A 432 -19.31 -6.81 7.43
N ILE A 433 -18.57 -6.37 6.41
CA ILE A 433 -17.56 -7.14 5.67
C ILE A 433 -16.46 -7.68 6.61
N TYR A 434 -16.21 -8.99 6.53
CA TYR A 434 -15.12 -9.69 7.23
C TYR A 434 -13.96 -9.99 6.27
N TRP A 435 -12.78 -10.28 6.81
CA TRP A 435 -11.63 -10.68 5.98
C TRP A 435 -11.90 -11.90 5.09
N ARG A 436 -12.68 -12.87 5.60
CA ARG A 436 -13.10 -14.06 4.84
C ARG A 436 -13.97 -13.75 3.62
N ASP A 437 -14.55 -12.55 3.55
CA ASP A 437 -15.44 -12.14 2.47
C ASP A 437 -14.68 -11.55 1.28
N ILE A 438 -13.45 -11.06 1.49
CA ILE A 438 -12.63 -10.41 0.46
C ILE A 438 -12.43 -11.29 -0.78
N PRO A 439 -12.07 -12.59 -0.68
CA PRO A 439 -11.96 -13.44 -1.87
C PRO A 439 -13.25 -13.47 -2.69
N SER A 440 -14.42 -13.51 -2.04
CA SER A 440 -15.73 -13.52 -2.72
C SER A 440 -16.11 -12.19 -3.37
N ILE A 441 -15.54 -11.08 -2.91
CA ILE A 441 -15.70 -9.74 -3.51
C ILE A 441 -14.85 -9.65 -4.77
N LEU A 442 -13.64 -10.20 -4.75
CA LEU A 442 -12.71 -10.19 -5.88
C LEU A 442 -13.06 -11.23 -6.97
N ARG A 443 -13.93 -12.19 -6.68
CA ARG A 443 -14.43 -13.15 -7.67
C ARG A 443 -15.36 -12.44 -8.67
N ARG A 444 -14.92 -12.35 -9.92
CA ARG A 444 -15.78 -11.96 -11.05
C ARG A 444 -16.75 -13.09 -11.37
N ASN A 445 -17.99 -12.74 -11.73
CA ASN A 445 -18.96 -13.70 -12.23
C ASN A 445 -18.49 -14.33 -13.55
N ASP A 446 -17.97 -15.56 -13.49
CA ASP A 446 -17.55 -16.38 -14.65
C ASP A 446 -18.69 -16.65 -15.64
N THR A 447 -19.95 -16.36 -15.29
CA THR A 447 -21.15 -16.58 -16.12
C THR A 447 -21.27 -15.60 -17.28
N ALA A 448 -20.58 -14.45 -17.24
CA ALA A 448 -20.40 -13.60 -18.41
C ALA A 448 -19.30 -14.19 -19.33
N GLN A 449 -19.50 -15.44 -19.75
CA GLN A 449 -18.67 -16.07 -20.77
C GLN A 449 -18.90 -15.32 -22.09
N ILE A 450 -17.84 -14.75 -22.69
CA ILE A 450 -17.52 -14.92 -24.13
C ILE A 450 -16.29 -14.09 -24.58
N SER A 451 -15.76 -13.12 -23.84
CA SER A 451 -14.48 -12.49 -24.23
C SER A 451 -13.40 -12.60 -23.14
N THR A 452 -12.46 -13.52 -23.33
CA THR A 452 -11.19 -13.61 -22.57
C THR A 452 -10.38 -12.30 -22.58
N ALA A 453 -10.70 -11.37 -23.49
CA ALA A 453 -10.06 -10.07 -23.64
C ALA A 453 -10.25 -9.07 -22.48
N GLY A 454 -11.06 -9.38 -21.46
CA GLY A 454 -11.47 -8.41 -20.43
C GLY A 454 -11.02 -8.66 -18.99
N ARG A 455 -10.15 -9.64 -18.69
CA ARG A 455 -9.76 -9.91 -17.29
C ARG A 455 -8.84 -8.81 -16.74
N CYS A 456 -9.18 -8.33 -15.54
CA CYS A 456 -8.38 -7.38 -14.77
C CYS A 456 -6.98 -7.94 -14.49
N GLN A 457 -5.94 -7.17 -14.79
CA GLN A 457 -4.54 -7.55 -14.60
C GLN A 457 -4.02 -7.19 -13.20
N LEU A 458 -4.82 -7.47 -12.17
CA LEU A 458 -4.50 -7.04 -10.80
C LEU A 458 -3.20 -7.70 -10.30
N LYS A 459 -2.17 -6.88 -10.12
CA LYS A 459 -0.83 -7.25 -9.59
C LYS A 459 -0.67 -6.87 -8.12
N GLN A 460 -1.33 -5.81 -7.67
CA GLN A 460 -1.24 -5.31 -6.30
C GLN A 460 -2.63 -5.13 -5.70
N LEU A 461 -2.81 -5.63 -4.49
CA LEU A 461 -4.02 -5.45 -3.69
C LEU A 461 -3.63 -4.91 -2.31
N GLU A 462 -4.21 -3.80 -1.91
CA GLU A 462 -4.02 -3.19 -0.59
C GLU A 462 -5.39 -3.01 0.09
N ILE A 463 -5.59 -3.63 1.24
CA ILE A 463 -6.85 -3.54 1.97
C ILE A 463 -6.59 -3.06 3.39
N TRP A 464 -7.18 -1.93 3.73
CA TRP A 464 -7.24 -1.39 5.07
C TRP A 464 -8.62 -1.65 5.62
N LYS A 465 -8.70 -2.28 6.78
CA LYS A 465 -9.97 -2.61 7.39
C LYS A 465 -9.92 -2.36 8.88
N VAL A 466 -11.02 -1.83 9.39
CA VAL A 466 -11.20 -1.66 10.83
C VAL A 466 -11.32 -3.02 11.52
N PHE A 467 -10.56 -3.18 12.61
CA PHE A 467 -10.55 -4.37 13.44
C PHE A 467 -11.92 -4.65 14.05
N LYS A 468 -12.27 -5.92 14.12
CA LYS A 468 -13.52 -6.37 14.75
C LYS A 468 -13.31 -7.55 15.68
N ILE A 469 -14.09 -7.53 16.75
CA ILE A 469 -14.31 -8.68 17.62
C ILE A 469 -15.03 -9.75 16.78
N GLY A 470 -14.29 -10.72 16.26
CA GLY A 470 -14.80 -11.74 15.33
C GLY A 470 -13.92 -11.98 14.11
N ASP A 471 -13.00 -11.06 13.81
CA ASP A 471 -11.89 -11.30 12.87
C ASP A 471 -10.90 -12.28 13.52
N ARG A 472 -11.29 -13.56 13.58
CA ARG A 472 -10.49 -14.65 14.16
C ARG A 472 -9.43 -15.17 13.20
N GLU A 473 -9.57 -14.89 11.91
CA GLU A 473 -8.63 -15.33 10.88
C GLU A 473 -7.36 -14.51 10.96
N LYS A 474 -6.21 -15.18 10.92
CA LYS A 474 -4.92 -14.50 10.83
C LYS A 474 -4.80 -13.91 9.43
N LEU A 475 -4.25 -12.70 9.30
CA LEU A 475 -4.05 -12.04 8.00
C LEU A 475 -3.33 -12.92 6.98
N ARG A 476 -2.43 -13.78 7.43
CA ARG A 476 -1.76 -14.77 6.58
C ARG A 476 -2.74 -15.74 5.91
N ASP A 477 -3.73 -16.23 6.65
CA ASP A 477 -4.69 -17.21 6.16
C ASP A 477 -5.63 -16.53 5.16
N VAL A 478 -5.95 -15.25 5.41
CA VAL A 478 -6.70 -14.38 4.48
C VAL A 478 -5.91 -14.14 3.19
N ALA A 479 -4.64 -13.76 3.28
CA ALA A 479 -3.77 -13.55 2.13
C ALA A 479 -3.60 -14.83 1.31
N LEU A 480 -3.49 -15.99 1.96
CA LEU A 480 -3.48 -17.29 1.27
C LEU A 480 -4.81 -17.55 0.54
N LYS A 481 -5.96 -17.30 1.16
CA LYS A 481 -7.27 -17.46 0.49
C LYS A 481 -7.42 -16.53 -0.72
N ILE A 482 -6.97 -15.27 -0.60
CA ILE A 482 -6.93 -14.31 -1.71
C ILE A 482 -6.02 -14.83 -2.83
N ALA A 483 -4.86 -15.39 -2.47
CA ALA A 483 -3.88 -15.88 -3.42
C ALA A 483 -4.28 -17.19 -4.11
N LEU A 484 -5.12 -18.03 -3.48
CA LEU A 484 -5.39 -19.43 -3.89
C LEU A 484 -6.81 -19.69 -4.43
N ASP A 485 -7.76 -18.77 -4.30
CA ASP A 485 -9.14 -18.89 -4.82
C ASP A 485 -9.81 -20.26 -4.61
N GLU A 486 -9.70 -20.82 -3.41
CA GLU A 486 -10.33 -22.10 -3.14
C GLU A 486 -11.84 -21.92 -3.01
N ASP A 487 -12.59 -22.50 -3.95
CA ASP A 487 -14.04 -22.53 -3.91
C ASP A 487 -14.51 -23.61 -2.92
N HIS A 488 -14.46 -23.30 -1.63
CA HIS A 488 -14.93 -24.22 -0.58
C HIS A 488 -16.47 -24.39 -0.57
N GLY A 489 -17.20 -23.71 -1.46
CA GLY A 489 -18.64 -23.49 -1.34
C GLY A 489 -19.57 -24.61 -1.82
N ARG A 490 -19.10 -25.76 -2.32
CA ARG A 490 -20.00 -26.77 -2.90
C ARG A 490 -19.94 -28.19 -2.32
N LEU A 491 -19.16 -28.43 -1.27
CA LEU A 491 -19.00 -29.79 -0.71
C LEU A 491 -19.84 -30.09 0.55
N GLY A 492 -20.63 -29.14 1.04
CA GLY A 492 -21.49 -29.38 2.22
C GLY A 492 -22.85 -28.72 2.06
N HIS A 493 -23.86 -29.47 1.64
CA HIS A 493 -25.27 -29.38 2.09
C HIS A 493 -26.27 -30.24 1.29
N ALA A 494 -25.83 -31.02 0.28
CA ALA A 494 -26.68 -32.06 -0.31
C ALA A 494 -26.69 -33.33 0.57
N ALA A 495 -27.26 -33.22 1.77
CA ALA A 495 -27.65 -34.36 2.59
C ALA A 495 -29.18 -34.31 2.75
N ASP A 496 -29.89 -34.40 1.63
CA ASP A 496 -31.23 -34.99 1.60
C ASP A 496 -31.56 -35.46 0.17
N HIS A 497 -32.18 -36.63 0.14
CA HIS A 497 -32.65 -37.42 -1.01
C HIS A 497 -31.64 -38.35 -1.73
N ASN A 498 -31.65 -39.60 -1.24
CA ASN A 498 -31.65 -40.85 -2.01
C ASN A 498 -31.79 -40.65 -3.52
N ASN A 499 -30.69 -40.82 -4.26
CA ASN A 499 -30.69 -41.52 -5.54
C ASN A 499 -29.26 -41.91 -5.93
N ASN A 500 -29.06 -43.20 -6.16
CA ASN A 500 -27.85 -43.78 -6.74
C ASN A 500 -27.70 -43.30 -8.18
N HIS A 501 -26.94 -42.23 -8.42
CA HIS A 501 -26.35 -41.96 -9.72
C HIS A 501 -24.88 -41.59 -9.55
N ASP A 502 -24.03 -42.16 -10.42
CA ASP A 502 -22.59 -42.01 -10.45
C ASP A 502 -22.15 -40.54 -10.37
N ILE A 503 -21.63 -40.17 -9.21
CA ILE A 503 -20.96 -38.88 -8.98
C ILE A 503 -19.60 -38.96 -9.69
N GLY A 504 -19.55 -38.46 -10.91
CA GLY A 504 -18.30 -38.08 -11.56
C GLY A 504 -17.61 -37.00 -10.73
N GLN A 505 -16.61 -37.40 -9.95
CA GLN A 505 -15.75 -36.48 -9.20
C GLN A 505 -14.92 -35.66 -10.20
N SER A 506 -15.42 -34.49 -10.59
CA SER A 506 -14.61 -33.53 -11.31
C SER A 506 -13.51 -33.03 -10.36
N SER A 507 -12.27 -33.43 -10.62
CA SER A 507 -11.09 -32.82 -10.03
C SER A 507 -11.06 -31.35 -10.42
N GLY A 508 -11.62 -30.48 -9.56
CA GLY A 508 -11.66 -29.04 -9.78
C GLY A 508 -10.24 -28.52 -9.88
N SER A 509 -9.85 -28.04 -11.07
CA SER A 509 -8.60 -27.32 -11.26
C SER A 509 -8.61 -26.11 -10.32
N LEU A 510 -7.52 -25.92 -9.57
CA LEU A 510 -7.29 -24.70 -8.79
C LEU A 510 -7.37 -23.51 -9.76
N LYS A 511 -8.48 -22.77 -9.70
CA LYS A 511 -8.59 -21.47 -10.33
C LYS A 511 -7.92 -20.45 -9.41
N PHE A 512 -7.52 -19.31 -9.97
CA PHE A 512 -6.97 -18.18 -9.21
C PHE A 512 -7.86 -16.98 -9.48
N THR A 513 -8.29 -16.29 -8.43
CA THR A 513 -9.17 -15.11 -8.52
C THR A 513 -8.44 -14.00 -9.27
N ALA A 514 -7.15 -13.85 -9.00
CA ALA A 514 -6.24 -12.92 -9.64
C ALA A 514 -4.89 -13.63 -9.92
N PRO A 515 -4.71 -14.28 -11.09
CA PRO A 515 -3.51 -15.06 -11.39
C PRO A 515 -2.23 -14.21 -11.46
N LEU A 516 -2.37 -12.91 -11.72
CA LEU A 516 -1.27 -11.95 -11.81
C LEU A 516 -0.96 -11.25 -10.48
N LEU A 517 -1.66 -11.57 -9.38
CA LEU A 517 -1.50 -10.86 -8.11
C LEU A 517 -0.16 -11.19 -7.47
N GLU A 518 0.77 -10.24 -7.45
CA GLU A 518 2.13 -10.36 -6.94
C GLU A 518 2.25 -9.85 -5.51
N ASN A 519 1.47 -8.84 -5.13
CA ASN A 519 1.58 -8.17 -3.83
C ASN A 519 0.22 -8.03 -3.16
N ILE A 520 0.14 -8.45 -1.89
CA ILE A 520 -1.04 -8.28 -1.04
C ILE A 520 -0.61 -7.53 0.22
N VAL A 521 -1.22 -6.39 0.48
CA VAL A 521 -1.01 -5.62 1.71
C VAL A 521 -2.32 -5.63 2.49
N LEU A 522 -2.29 -6.15 3.72
CA LEU A 522 -3.44 -6.18 4.61
C LEU A 522 -3.11 -5.36 5.86
N VAL A 523 -3.93 -4.34 6.11
CA VAL A 523 -3.76 -3.43 7.23
C VAL A 523 -5.01 -3.48 8.12
N VAL A 524 -4.80 -3.87 9.37
CA VAL A 524 -5.82 -3.86 10.42
C VAL A 524 -5.65 -2.60 11.22
N CYS A 525 -6.72 -1.81 11.31
CA CYS A 525 -6.70 -0.51 11.98
C CYS A 525 -7.73 -0.45 13.12
N LEU A 526 -7.47 0.32 14.17
CA LEU A 526 -8.51 0.83 15.05
C LEU A 526 -8.91 2.20 14.53
N PHE A 527 -10.16 2.32 14.11
CA PHE A 527 -10.80 3.60 13.87
C PHE A 527 -11.73 3.87 15.06
N PRO A 528 -11.65 5.01 15.74
CA PRO A 528 -12.63 5.35 16.75
C PRO A 528 -13.83 6.01 16.08
N TRP A 529 -14.90 5.23 15.91
CA TRP A 529 -16.11 5.43 15.11
C TRP A 529 -16.95 6.70 15.30
N ASN A 530 -16.61 7.60 16.21
CA ASN A 530 -17.62 8.49 16.80
C ASN A 530 -17.27 9.98 16.90
N ILE A 531 -16.18 10.49 16.32
CA ILE A 531 -15.90 11.94 16.42
C ILE A 531 -15.31 12.45 15.11
N SER A 532 -15.85 13.60 14.67
CA SER A 532 -15.45 14.43 13.54
C SER A 532 -13.94 14.38 13.24
N ILE A 533 -13.62 14.04 11.99
CA ILE A 533 -12.49 14.41 11.10
C ILE A 533 -11.04 14.34 11.66
N SER A 534 -10.80 14.07 12.93
CA SER A 534 -9.51 14.29 13.60
C SER A 534 -8.93 13.04 14.27
N LYS A 535 -9.55 11.87 14.08
CA LYS A 535 -9.13 10.65 14.75
C LYS A 535 -8.20 9.82 13.87
N ARG A 536 -6.92 9.86 14.25
CA ARG A 536 -5.84 9.00 13.76
C ARG A 536 -6.27 7.55 13.58
N VAL A 537 -5.82 6.97 12.47
CA VAL A 537 -5.92 5.55 12.19
C VAL A 537 -4.82 4.83 12.95
N ASP A 538 -5.17 4.14 14.04
CA ASP A 538 -4.17 3.37 14.78
C ASP A 538 -3.97 2.01 14.10
N ILE A 539 -2.81 1.79 13.49
CA ILE A 539 -2.48 0.54 12.81
C ILE A 539 -2.17 -0.53 13.86
N ILE A 540 -3.03 -1.55 13.99
CA ILE A 540 -2.81 -2.70 14.88
C ILE A 540 -1.86 -3.69 14.24
N GLN A 541 -2.09 -3.98 12.97
CA GLN A 541 -1.34 -4.99 12.24
C GLN A 541 -1.17 -4.54 10.79
N HIS A 542 0.06 -4.59 10.31
CA HIS A 542 0.38 -4.34 8.91
C HIS A 542 1.12 -5.56 8.38
N ALA A 543 0.58 -6.19 7.34
CA ALA A 543 1.17 -7.36 6.74
C ALA A 543 1.31 -7.17 5.24
N SER A 544 2.52 -7.37 4.71
CA SER A 544 2.80 -7.39 3.28
C SER A 544 3.19 -8.79 2.86
N TYR A 545 2.53 -9.31 1.83
CA TYR A 545 2.72 -10.63 1.28
C TYR A 545 3.13 -10.53 -0.19
N GLN A 546 4.28 -11.10 -0.54
CA GLN A 546 4.72 -11.25 -1.92
C GLN A 546 4.41 -12.66 -2.42
N VAL A 547 3.57 -12.75 -3.43
CA VAL A 547 3.11 -14.00 -4.04
C VAL A 547 3.94 -14.27 -5.29
N HIS A 548 4.74 -15.32 -5.24
CA HIS A 548 5.53 -15.82 -6.37
C HIS A 548 4.89 -17.11 -6.88
N ARG A 549 4.50 -17.13 -8.15
CA ARG A 549 3.97 -18.33 -8.80
C ARG A 549 5.05 -18.89 -9.72
N ARG A 550 5.38 -20.18 -9.56
CA ARG A 550 6.30 -20.88 -10.45
C ARG A 550 5.58 -22.06 -11.07
N HIS A 551 5.45 -22.07 -12.38
CA HIS A 551 5.09 -23.27 -13.12
C HIS A 551 6.27 -24.23 -13.07
N ILE A 552 6.05 -25.42 -12.54
CA ILE A 552 6.98 -26.51 -12.71
C ILE A 552 6.61 -27.20 -14.01
N ASP A 553 7.46 -27.05 -15.01
CA ASP A 553 7.38 -27.92 -16.17
C ASP A 553 8.06 -29.25 -15.83
N HIS A 554 7.25 -30.29 -15.59
CA HIS A 554 7.75 -31.63 -15.30
C HIS A 554 8.58 -32.23 -16.44
N SER A 555 8.49 -31.69 -17.66
CA SER A 555 9.37 -32.11 -18.77
C SER A 555 10.84 -31.73 -18.56
N THR A 556 11.11 -30.72 -17.71
CA THR A 556 12.47 -30.24 -17.37
C THR A 556 13.00 -30.79 -16.04
N LEU A 557 12.17 -31.50 -15.27
CA LEU A 557 12.60 -32.26 -14.10
C LEU A 557 13.35 -33.51 -14.58
N ASP A 558 14.62 -33.24 -14.91
CA ASP A 558 15.67 -34.10 -15.38
C ASP A 558 15.44 -35.57 -14.98
N SER A 559 15.20 -36.42 -15.98
CA SER A 559 15.07 -37.88 -15.83
C SER A 559 16.28 -38.49 -15.07
N LYS A 560 17.39 -37.76 -15.00
CA LYS A 560 18.56 -38.03 -14.17
C LYS A 560 18.27 -38.16 -12.67
N ARG A 561 17.41 -37.33 -12.06
CA ARG A 561 17.12 -37.46 -10.61
C ARG A 561 16.32 -38.71 -10.26
N ILE A 562 15.49 -39.20 -11.19
CA ILE A 562 14.74 -40.45 -11.02
C ILE A 562 15.66 -41.66 -11.23
N LEU A 563 16.64 -41.56 -12.13
CA LEU A 563 17.70 -42.57 -12.33
C LEU A 563 18.69 -42.62 -11.15
N GLU A 564 19.10 -41.49 -10.59
CA GLU A 564 19.98 -41.44 -9.41
C GLU A 564 19.29 -41.96 -8.14
N ALA A 565 17.98 -41.73 -7.99
CA ALA A 565 17.21 -42.30 -6.88
C ALA A 565 17.01 -43.82 -7.00
N THR A 566 17.05 -44.38 -8.22
CA THR A 566 17.00 -45.84 -8.42
C THR A 566 18.38 -46.51 -8.35
N SER A 567 19.48 -45.78 -8.60
CA SER A 567 20.84 -46.29 -8.40
C SER A 567 21.34 -46.18 -6.95
N SER A 568 20.67 -45.42 -6.09
CA SER A 568 21.08 -45.20 -4.69
C SER A 568 20.49 -46.20 -3.68
N VAL A 569 19.74 -47.20 -4.16
CA VAL A 569 19.25 -48.33 -3.34
C VAL A 569 20.11 -49.56 -3.63
N GLU A 570 21.42 -49.42 -3.47
CA GLU A 570 22.33 -50.55 -3.22
C GLU A 570 22.73 -50.52 -1.74
N ILE A 571 22.46 -51.65 -1.09
CA ILE A 571 22.49 -51.85 0.35
C ILE A 571 23.94 -51.77 0.85
N SER A 572 24.31 -50.65 1.48
CA SER A 572 25.51 -50.56 2.34
C SER A 572 25.18 -51.09 3.74
N THR A 573 25.19 -52.40 3.92
CA THR A 573 25.29 -53.03 5.25
C THR A 573 26.76 -53.17 5.63
N GLN A 574 27.30 -52.18 6.35
CA GLN A 574 28.45 -52.37 7.23
C GLN A 574 27.98 -52.19 8.67
N SER A 575 27.59 -53.31 9.29
CA SER A 575 27.41 -53.44 10.73
C SER A 575 28.58 -54.24 11.27
N GLN A 576 29.44 -53.60 12.07
CA GLN A 576 30.35 -54.31 12.96
C GLN A 576 29.52 -55.08 14.00
N GLN A 577 29.70 -56.40 14.08
CA GLN A 577 29.40 -57.17 15.28
C GLN A 577 30.71 -57.66 15.91
N PRO A 578 30.80 -57.74 17.25
CA PRO A 578 31.57 -58.77 17.90
C PRO A 578 30.68 -59.98 18.25
N SER A 579 31.15 -61.15 17.82
CA SER A 579 30.98 -62.49 18.39
C SER A 579 29.65 -62.89 19.06
N MET A 580 28.94 -63.85 18.46
CA MET A 580 28.83 -65.25 18.96
C MET A 580 27.71 -66.02 18.22
N SER A 581 28.06 -67.26 17.85
CA SER A 581 27.18 -68.42 17.60
C SER A 581 26.41 -68.55 16.27
N LYS A 582 26.44 -69.78 15.77
CA LYS A 582 26.06 -70.31 14.44
C LYS A 582 24.56 -70.64 14.36
N LYS A 583 23.94 -70.48 13.18
CA LYS A 583 23.33 -71.54 12.32
C LYS A 583 22.30 -70.98 11.31
N ALA A 584 22.50 -71.34 10.03
CA ALA A 584 21.58 -71.62 8.89
C ALA A 584 20.35 -70.70 8.63
N LEU A 585 19.81 -70.47 7.42
CA LEU A 585 19.62 -71.30 6.23
C LEU A 585 19.12 -70.37 5.08
N PHE A 586 19.47 -70.67 3.82
CA PHE A 586 19.03 -69.94 2.61
C PHE A 586 17.53 -70.16 2.28
N GLY A 587 16.85 -69.13 1.76
CA GLY A 587 15.50 -69.22 1.17
C GLY A 587 15.23 -68.10 0.15
N ALA A 588 14.66 -68.48 -1.01
CA ALA A 588 14.56 -67.71 -2.25
C ALA A 588 13.56 -66.52 -2.24
N LEU A 589 13.81 -65.53 -3.12
CA LEU A 589 12.97 -64.36 -3.41
C LEU A 589 11.74 -64.69 -4.30
N PRO A 590 10.55 -64.11 -4.04
CA PRO A 590 9.36 -64.29 -4.89
C PRO A 590 9.15 -63.19 -5.95
N SER A 591 8.29 -63.52 -6.91
CA SER A 591 7.93 -62.90 -8.20
C SER A 591 7.33 -61.48 -8.20
N SER A 592 7.58 -60.67 -7.18
CA SER A 592 6.96 -59.36 -6.96
C SER A 592 7.48 -58.24 -7.90
N VAL A 593 8.60 -58.46 -8.59
CA VAL A 593 9.31 -57.41 -9.35
C VAL A 593 8.69 -57.11 -10.73
N ARG A 594 7.90 -58.04 -11.30
CA ARG A 594 7.28 -57.82 -12.63
C ARG A 594 6.06 -56.90 -12.62
N LYS A 595 5.35 -56.77 -11.48
CA LYS A 595 4.19 -55.87 -11.36
C LYS A 595 4.55 -54.38 -11.23
N LEU A 596 5.79 -54.07 -10.80
CA LEU A 596 6.28 -52.70 -10.66
C LEU A 596 6.61 -52.02 -12.01
N LYS A 597 7.00 -52.79 -13.05
CA LYS A 597 7.34 -52.22 -14.37
C LYS A 597 6.12 -51.72 -15.16
N VAL A 598 4.95 -52.34 -14.99
CA VAL A 598 3.71 -51.93 -15.69
C VAL A 598 3.14 -50.63 -15.09
N TRP A 599 3.39 -50.37 -13.80
CA TRP A 599 2.93 -49.15 -13.13
C TRP A 599 3.77 -47.92 -13.49
N ALA A 600 5.07 -48.09 -13.75
CA ALA A 600 5.96 -47.00 -14.17
C ALA A 600 5.61 -46.43 -15.56
N GLN A 601 5.06 -47.24 -16.48
CA GLN A 601 4.61 -46.77 -17.79
C GLN A 601 3.26 -46.03 -17.75
N ALA A 602 2.37 -46.38 -16.82
CA ALA A 602 1.11 -45.66 -16.63
C ALA A 602 1.31 -44.26 -16.01
N TRP A 603 2.33 -44.08 -15.17
CA TRP A 603 2.67 -42.79 -14.56
C TRP A 603 3.13 -41.72 -15.56
N ASN A 604 3.66 -42.10 -16.72
CA ASN A 604 4.15 -41.15 -17.74
C ASN A 604 3.06 -40.47 -18.58
N THR A 605 1.76 -40.76 -18.34
CA THR A 605 0.66 -40.22 -19.18
C THR A 605 -0.19 -39.12 -18.51
N PHE A 606 0.10 -38.76 -17.26
CA PHE A 606 -0.63 -37.70 -16.56
C PHE A 606 0.31 -36.77 -15.77
N THR A 607 1.10 -35.94 -16.45
CA THR A 607 1.74 -34.80 -15.80
C THR A 607 0.78 -33.62 -15.82
N VAL A 608 0.02 -33.46 -14.75
CA VAL A 608 -0.69 -32.20 -14.51
C VAL A 608 0.37 -31.16 -14.19
N PRO A 609 0.40 -29.99 -14.86
CA PRO A 609 1.36 -28.94 -14.54
C PRO A 609 1.17 -28.50 -13.09
N GLU A 610 2.21 -28.69 -12.27
CA GLU A 610 2.21 -28.31 -10.87
C GLU A 610 2.62 -26.83 -10.75
N MET A 611 1.75 -26.01 -10.15
CA MET A 611 2.09 -24.63 -9.82
C MET A 611 2.49 -24.56 -8.34
N ILE A 612 3.72 -24.11 -8.08
CA ILE A 612 4.15 -23.76 -6.72
C ILE A 612 3.81 -22.30 -6.47
N VAL A 613 3.12 -22.04 -5.36
CA VAL A 613 2.88 -20.68 -4.87
C VAL A 613 3.76 -20.46 -3.64
N ARG A 614 4.68 -19.50 -3.71
CA ARG A 614 5.49 -19.04 -2.56
C ARG A 614 4.96 -17.70 -2.08
N VAL A 615 4.70 -17.58 -0.79
CA VAL A 615 4.26 -16.35 -0.15
C VAL A 615 5.31 -15.92 0.87
N LYS A 616 5.99 -14.81 0.60
CA LYS A 616 6.91 -14.17 1.56
C LYS A 616 6.14 -13.11 2.34
N ALA A 617 6.25 -13.11 3.66
CA ALA A 617 5.53 -12.20 4.52
C ALA A 617 6.48 -11.27 5.31
N ASP A 618 6.13 -9.98 5.41
CA ASP A 618 6.63 -9.05 6.42
C ASP A 618 5.44 -8.56 7.26
N GLU A 619 5.28 -9.13 8.46
CA GLU A 619 4.23 -8.76 9.39
C GLU A 619 4.79 -7.88 10.52
N ARG A 620 4.11 -6.77 10.78
CA ARG A 620 4.44 -5.81 11.84
C ARG A 620 3.22 -5.62 12.73
N THR A 621 3.41 -5.79 14.03
CA THR A 621 2.43 -5.41 15.06
C THR A 621 2.63 -3.95 15.43
N GLY A 622 1.54 -3.19 15.60
CA GLY A 622 1.55 -1.77 15.98
C GLY A 622 2.26 -1.49 17.31
N GLU A 623 2.70 -0.24 17.50
CA GLU A 623 3.52 0.42 18.56
C GLU A 623 4.61 -0.36 19.36
N HIS A 624 4.58 -1.69 19.40
CA HIS A 624 5.64 -2.58 19.87
C HIS A 624 6.12 -3.45 18.70
N VAL A 625 7.17 -2.96 18.04
CA VAL A 625 7.73 -3.50 16.79
C VAL A 625 8.41 -4.85 17.03
N SER A 626 7.63 -5.93 16.93
CA SER A 626 8.18 -7.21 16.49
C SER A 626 7.86 -7.36 14.99
N SER A 627 8.89 -7.42 14.16
CA SER A 627 8.73 -7.79 12.74
C SER A 627 8.92 -9.30 12.64
N ASN A 628 7.90 -9.97 12.12
CA ASN A 628 7.98 -11.40 11.80
C ASN A 628 8.13 -11.53 10.29
N ARG A 629 9.27 -12.08 9.86
CA ARG A 629 9.51 -12.44 8.46
C ARG A 629 9.50 -13.95 8.31
N TYR A 630 8.75 -14.43 7.33
CA TYR A 630 8.68 -15.86 7.03
C TYR A 630 8.34 -16.09 5.55
N GLU A 631 8.66 -17.29 5.07
CA GLU A 631 8.35 -17.75 3.71
C GLU A 631 7.52 -19.02 3.81
N LEU A 632 6.38 -19.03 3.11
CA LEU A 632 5.50 -20.18 2.96
C LEU A 632 5.60 -20.69 1.53
N GLN A 633 5.85 -21.98 1.36
CA GLN A 633 5.78 -22.64 0.06
C GLN A 633 4.58 -23.59 0.07
N LEU A 634 3.67 -23.39 -0.87
CA LEU A 634 2.52 -24.25 -1.10
C LEU A 634 2.79 -25.13 -2.31
N VAL A 635 2.72 -26.43 -2.07
CA VAL A 635 2.93 -27.47 -3.07
C VAL A 635 1.62 -28.25 -3.19
N PRO A 636 0.99 -28.32 -4.38
CA PRO A 636 -0.19 -29.14 -4.59
C PRO A 636 0.15 -30.61 -4.29
N VAL A 637 -0.41 -31.18 -3.22
CA VAL A 637 -0.24 -32.61 -2.98
C VAL A 637 -1.24 -33.35 -3.88
N LEU A 638 -0.74 -34.05 -4.90
CA LEU A 638 -1.53 -34.99 -5.68
C LEU A 638 -2.13 -36.05 -4.75
N SER A 639 -3.41 -35.94 -4.44
CA SER A 639 -4.14 -36.96 -3.69
C SER A 639 -4.78 -37.94 -4.68
N PHE A 640 -4.24 -39.16 -4.76
CA PHE A 640 -4.80 -40.22 -5.59
C PHE A 640 -6.12 -40.72 -5.00
N HIS A 641 -7.23 -40.50 -5.70
CA HIS A 641 -8.49 -41.18 -5.43
C HIS A 641 -8.54 -42.50 -6.21
N GLY A 642 -7.97 -43.56 -5.63
CA GLY A 642 -8.12 -44.94 -6.12
C GLY A 642 -8.87 -45.79 -5.10
N LYS A 643 -9.95 -46.47 -5.52
CA LYS A 643 -10.56 -47.54 -4.70
C LYS A 643 -9.66 -48.77 -4.78
N MET A 644 -8.86 -49.02 -3.74
CA MET A 644 -8.04 -50.22 -3.64
C MET A 644 -8.71 -51.23 -2.69
N MET A 645 -9.03 -52.41 -3.22
CA MET A 645 -9.39 -53.57 -2.41
C MET A 645 -8.12 -54.36 -2.13
N VAL A 646 -7.73 -54.46 -0.87
CA VAL A 646 -6.69 -55.40 -0.42
C VAL A 646 -7.36 -56.32 0.61
N ASP A 647 -7.32 -57.62 0.36
CA ASP A 647 -7.83 -58.68 1.24
C ASP A 647 -9.24 -58.43 1.79
N GLY A 648 -10.17 -58.01 0.93
CA GLY A 648 -11.58 -57.85 1.26
C GLY A 648 -11.90 -56.71 2.24
N ARG A 649 -10.93 -55.85 2.61
CA ARG A 649 -11.17 -54.68 3.45
C ARG A 649 -11.08 -53.39 2.65
N ARG A 650 -12.10 -52.54 2.84
CA ARG A 650 -12.27 -51.27 2.16
C ARG A 650 -11.52 -50.17 2.92
N LEU A 651 -10.36 -49.74 2.40
CA LEU A 651 -9.66 -48.58 2.95
C LEU A 651 -10.18 -47.30 2.27
N ARG A 652 -10.56 -46.30 3.09
CA ARG A 652 -10.92 -44.95 2.64
C ARG A 652 -9.74 -44.03 2.94
N PHE A 653 -9.32 -43.25 1.95
CA PHE A 653 -8.37 -42.16 2.14
C PHE A 653 -9.13 -40.82 2.18
N GLY A 654 -8.64 -39.89 3.00
CA GLY A 654 -9.26 -38.58 3.24
C GLY A 654 -8.99 -37.55 2.13
N SER A 655 -9.69 -36.42 2.23
CA SER A 655 -9.69 -35.28 1.30
C SER A 655 -8.30 -34.66 1.03
N PRO A 656 -8.10 -33.98 -0.13
CA PRO A 656 -6.86 -33.26 -0.42
C PRO A 656 -6.44 -32.34 0.73
N THR A 657 -5.16 -32.41 1.11
CA THR A 657 -4.58 -31.61 2.18
C THR A 657 -3.44 -30.79 1.62
N ILE A 658 -3.52 -29.46 1.74
CA ILE A 658 -2.39 -28.56 1.46
C ILE A 658 -1.33 -28.76 2.55
N VAL A 659 -0.11 -29.11 2.17
CA VAL A 659 1.02 -29.17 3.10
C VAL A 659 1.69 -27.80 3.14
N ILE A 660 1.59 -27.13 4.29
CA ILE A 660 2.21 -25.83 4.53
C ILE A 660 3.59 -26.08 5.18
N GLY A 661 4.67 -25.94 4.39
CA GLY A 661 6.03 -25.89 4.91
C GLY A 661 6.43 -24.46 5.25
N GLY A 662 6.87 -24.20 6.49
CA GLY A 662 7.31 -22.86 6.91
C GLY A 662 8.66 -22.89 7.63
N HIS A 663 9.60 -22.04 7.20
CA HIS A 663 10.84 -21.75 7.92
C HIS A 663 10.70 -20.41 8.65
N LYS A 664 10.84 -20.42 9.99
CA LYS A 664 10.91 -19.19 10.79
C LYS A 664 12.37 -18.76 10.97
N ALA A 665 12.72 -17.55 10.52
CA ALA A 665 13.98 -16.92 10.89
C ALA A 665 13.77 -16.15 12.21
N ASN A 666 14.14 -16.75 13.34
CA ASN A 666 14.09 -16.07 14.64
C ASN A 666 15.29 -15.13 14.78
N HIS A 667 15.10 -13.83 14.55
CA HIS A 667 16.00 -12.80 15.07
C HIS A 667 15.53 -12.35 16.45
N LYS A 668 15.88 -13.11 17.49
CA LYS A 668 15.88 -12.63 18.87
C LYS A 668 17.30 -12.18 19.21
N ARG A 669 17.55 -10.87 19.30
CA ARG A 669 18.71 -10.29 19.99
C ARG A 669 18.30 -9.04 20.77
N GLU A 670 18.60 -9.10 22.06
CA GLU A 670 18.81 -8.01 23.04
C GLU A 670 17.66 -7.02 23.29
N LEU A 671 16.78 -7.39 24.22
CA LEU A 671 16.10 -6.48 25.14
C LEU A 671 16.15 -7.13 26.54
N ASN A 672 17.31 -7.02 27.18
CA ASN A 672 17.50 -7.29 28.61
C ASN A 672 18.50 -6.26 29.12
N GLU A 673 18.05 -5.01 29.22
CA GLU A 673 18.61 -3.98 30.12
C GLU A 673 17.72 -2.74 29.95
N ILE A 674 16.80 -2.56 30.89
CA ILE A 674 16.24 -1.31 31.47
C ILE A 674 14.99 -1.76 32.25
N GLU A 675 15.21 -2.59 33.26
CA GLU A 675 14.31 -2.72 34.41
C GLU A 675 15.21 -2.81 35.65
N SER A 676 15.69 -1.66 36.10
CA SER A 676 15.96 -1.47 37.52
C SER A 676 15.72 -0.01 37.87
N GLY A 677 14.67 0.21 38.65
CA GLY A 677 14.31 1.51 39.15
C GLY A 677 15.42 2.08 40.05
N ARG A 678 15.72 3.36 39.87
CA ARG A 678 16.22 4.20 40.96
C ARG A 678 15.52 5.55 40.92
N LYS A 679 14.73 5.79 41.98
CA LYS A 679 14.30 7.10 42.45
C LYS A 679 15.52 8.02 42.50
N TRP A 680 15.51 9.10 41.74
CA TRP A 680 16.34 10.27 42.04
C TRP A 680 15.50 11.23 42.89
N ARG A 681 15.93 11.35 44.14
CA ARG A 681 15.41 12.30 45.12
C ARG A 681 16.07 13.65 44.80
N ALA A 682 15.27 14.69 44.65
CA ALA A 682 15.74 16.06 44.49
C ALA A 682 16.63 16.46 45.68
N VAL A 683 17.74 17.11 45.39
CA VAL A 683 18.53 17.88 46.37
C VAL A 683 18.55 19.32 45.86
N GLU A 684 17.89 20.18 46.63
CA GLU A 684 17.92 21.63 46.52
C GLU A 684 19.22 22.21 47.10
N SER A 685 19.45 23.50 46.79
CA SER A 685 20.41 24.47 47.35
C SER A 685 21.86 24.35 46.85
N CYS A 686 22.64 25.39 46.51
CA CYS A 686 22.57 26.88 46.46
C CYS A 686 23.97 27.34 45.92
N PRO A 687 24.38 28.63 45.84
CA PRO A 687 23.65 29.89 45.63
C PRO A 687 24.32 30.85 44.59
N SER A 688 23.59 31.94 44.29
CA SER A 688 24.00 33.36 44.10
C SER A 688 25.27 33.79 43.32
N GLU A 689 25.02 34.82 42.50
CA GLU A 689 25.90 35.97 42.18
C GLU A 689 27.05 35.80 41.18
N CYS A 690 26.90 36.47 40.02
CA CYS A 690 27.75 37.62 39.66
C CYS A 690 27.10 38.40 38.50
N SER A 691 26.82 39.67 38.77
CA SER A 691 26.58 40.73 37.80
C SER A 691 27.87 41.14 37.10
N GLY A 692 27.78 41.44 35.81
CA GLY A 692 28.80 42.05 34.95
C GLY A 692 28.25 42.25 33.55
#